data_AF-A0A846G1H2-F1
#
_entry.id   AF-A0A846G1H2-F1
#
_cell.length_a   1.000
_cell.length_b   1.000
_cell.length_c   1.000
_cell.angle_alpha   90.00
_cell.angle_beta   90.00
_cell.angle_gamma   90.00
#
_symmetry.space_group_name_H-M   'P 1'
#
loop_
_entity.id
_entity.type
_entity.pdbx_description
1 polymer ?
#
loop_
_entity_poly.entity_id
_entity_poly.type
_entity_poly.pdbx_seq_one_letter_code
_entity_poly.pdbx_strand_id
1 'polypeptide(L)'
;MSTTEAIIFSILNRDNIIHLESIFQKLFQQFDSISERRAFIQNVGIDNYFIDSLDFKLPPQQFVSILVADLKNYRVSRQNPYYHPLLLITHFVTNQPRKKFSYLEEGDIQYLEVLHKMGNLQIQKILQNQPPETIKINNQSLDNYLNTIEKNLKNQGALDIQKNLQSQDGNFEFELIGKITDFELPFGAFNMRGDAFFILDYLPSINTKALRQYSTQCLEYAKDRATSSVGTQIYNFRVPCNICFSIAVVNDLDPEIQTKIRQENPFDDNVDLLWYEVPIVYCLDESTLYFYDQPSSFWEQFKGEIAWKRLREVIKTTLIPSSTPNNPSPIPPIPDTKPPSSTIDILIITALKDELDALKNCDNQSGNTWQELKDNSGYPYYKTTLPNKNGKKLNILAARPVEMGENYANNLATRLVAELKPHCLAMTGVCAGNKEEVFLGDVIVANRVFKLDYGKLVAHYESIDNQQIRTEEIFHDIRTYNLKHKWEFPIQNFSQDWLNTIQTPRPKSYLHQESWLLNKLYDYQQQPYKYLAPQHHPEKIKECPDWKEVIQRLRKQESLKTDSLELTKKALKEIQNERLEYLAEQHYKDPLNPQIHIGVIATTSKVQKDPKLFQRIEKMQRKILGVEMEGAAIGAVAEIQEIPIIIVKGVQDYADYDKNDQFREYAAEVSARFLLAFFTTIEINS
;
A
#
# COMPACT_ATOMS: atom_id res chain seq x y z
N MET A 1 -30.00 -25.74 35.25
CA MET A 1 -31.29 -25.46 35.93
C MET A 1 -31.85 -24.18 35.32
N SER A 2 -33.00 -24.29 34.62
CA SER A 2 -33.86 -23.22 34.08
C SER A 2 -33.16 -21.90 33.70
N THR A 3 -32.71 -21.79 32.44
CA THR A 3 -32.44 -20.52 31.75
C THR A 3 -33.75 -19.76 31.62
N THR A 4 -34.05 -18.85 32.54
CA THR A 4 -35.25 -18.01 32.40
C THR A 4 -34.95 -16.92 31.38
N GLU A 5 -35.19 -17.26 30.12
CA GLU A 5 -35.23 -16.38 28.95
C GLU A 5 -36.32 -15.32 29.11
N ALA A 6 -36.05 -14.07 28.73
CA ALA A 6 -37.00 -12.96 28.82
C ALA A 6 -37.39 -12.41 27.45
N ILE A 7 -38.67 -12.05 27.27
CA ILE A 7 -39.21 -11.46 26.04
C ILE A 7 -39.35 -9.95 26.24
N ILE A 8 -38.47 -9.18 25.62
CA ILE A 8 -38.32 -7.72 25.83
C ILE A 8 -39.51 -6.93 25.29
N PHE A 9 -39.99 -7.28 24.10
CA PHE A 9 -41.08 -6.56 23.41
C PHE A 9 -42.45 -7.21 23.59
N SER A 10 -42.62 -8.01 24.65
CA SER A 10 -43.94 -8.54 25.05
C SER A 10 -44.98 -7.44 25.31
N ILE A 11 -44.51 -6.23 25.64
CA ILE A 11 -45.30 -5.02 25.88
C ILE A 11 -45.88 -4.36 24.63
N LEU A 12 -45.43 -4.73 23.42
CA LEU A 12 -45.94 -4.11 22.19
C LEU A 12 -47.39 -4.54 21.93
N ASN A 13 -48.29 -3.56 21.94
CA ASN A 13 -49.70 -3.76 21.69
C ASN A 13 -49.97 -3.90 20.18
N ARG A 14 -51.23 -4.14 19.81
CA ARG A 14 -51.62 -4.35 18.41
C ARG A 14 -51.30 -3.13 17.52
N ASP A 15 -51.52 -1.92 18.03
CA ASP A 15 -51.25 -0.69 17.29
C ASP A 15 -49.74 -0.50 17.06
N ASN A 16 -48.92 -0.85 18.06
CA ASN A 16 -47.46 -0.81 17.92
C ASN A 16 -46.95 -1.78 16.84
N ILE A 17 -47.56 -2.97 16.75
CA ILE A 17 -47.20 -3.99 15.77
C ILE A 17 -47.58 -3.53 14.37
N ILE A 18 -48.80 -3.03 14.17
CA ILE A 18 -49.26 -2.51 12.87
C ILE A 18 -48.34 -1.38 12.39
N HIS A 19 -47.97 -0.48 13.29
CA HIS A 19 -47.05 0.61 12.97
C HIS A 19 -45.66 0.09 12.60
N LEU A 20 -45.13 -0.88 13.35
CA LEU A 20 -43.83 -1.49 13.07
C LEU A 20 -43.81 -2.27 11.75
N GLU A 21 -44.88 -3.00 11.43
CA GLU A 21 -45.07 -3.67 10.14
C GLU A 21 -45.08 -2.65 8.99
N SER A 22 -45.77 -1.51 9.15
CA SER A 22 -45.77 -0.45 8.14
C SER A 22 -44.36 0.11 7.88
N ILE A 23 -43.58 0.34 8.94
CA ILE A 23 -42.19 0.82 8.81
C ILE A 23 -41.33 -0.24 8.11
N PHE A 24 -41.46 -1.51 8.50
CA PHE A 24 -40.70 -2.59 7.89
C PHE A 24 -41.10 -2.82 6.43
N GLN A 25 -42.37 -2.63 6.06
CA GLN A 25 -42.80 -2.67 4.66
C GLN A 25 -42.10 -1.58 3.84
N LYS A 26 -42.08 -0.32 4.31
CA LYS A 26 -41.35 0.77 3.65
C LYS A 26 -39.85 0.48 3.57
N LEU A 27 -39.26 -0.04 4.65
CA LEU A 27 -37.85 -0.37 4.72
C LEU A 27 -37.45 -1.50 3.75
N PHE A 28 -38.27 -2.54 3.61
CA PHE A 28 -37.98 -3.67 2.72
C PHE A 28 -38.42 -3.45 1.27
N GLN A 29 -39.25 -2.43 1.01
CA GLN A 29 -39.65 -2.03 -0.34
C GLN A 29 -38.47 -1.53 -1.18
N GLN A 30 -37.41 -1.02 -0.56
CA GLN A 30 -36.22 -0.54 -1.26
C GLN A 30 -35.29 -1.65 -1.80
N PHE A 31 -35.60 -2.92 -1.50
CA PHE A 31 -34.80 -4.07 -1.89
C PHE A 31 -35.54 -4.93 -2.91
N ASP A 32 -34.96 -5.03 -4.10
CA ASP A 32 -35.56 -5.67 -5.28
C ASP A 32 -35.31 -7.18 -5.29
N SER A 33 -34.36 -7.66 -4.49
CA SER A 33 -33.98 -9.09 -4.45
C SER A 33 -33.96 -9.69 -3.04
N ILE A 34 -34.17 -11.01 -2.97
CA ILE A 34 -33.98 -11.82 -1.75
C ILE A 34 -32.57 -11.63 -1.18
N SER A 35 -31.58 -11.57 -2.06
CA SER A 35 -30.18 -11.38 -1.69
C SER A 35 -29.93 -10.03 -1.01
N GLU A 36 -30.55 -8.95 -1.50
CA GLU A 36 -30.45 -7.62 -0.88
C GLU A 36 -31.13 -7.56 0.49
N ARG A 37 -32.31 -8.17 0.65
CA ARG A 37 -32.99 -8.24 1.94
C ARG A 37 -32.16 -9.00 2.97
N ARG A 38 -31.56 -10.12 2.56
CA ARG A 38 -30.66 -10.91 3.42
C ARG A 38 -29.40 -10.12 3.75
N ALA A 39 -28.78 -9.45 2.78
CA ALA A 39 -27.60 -8.61 2.98
C ALA A 39 -27.88 -7.44 3.94
N PHE A 40 -29.06 -6.82 3.87
CA PHE A 40 -29.47 -5.79 4.82
C PHE A 40 -29.49 -6.31 6.27
N ILE A 41 -30.17 -7.42 6.53
CA ILE A 41 -30.28 -8.00 7.88
C ILE A 41 -28.89 -8.45 8.39
N GLN A 42 -28.03 -8.97 7.52
CA GLN A 42 -26.63 -9.28 7.85
C GLN A 42 -25.84 -8.02 8.23
N ASN A 43 -25.98 -6.93 7.47
CA ASN A 43 -25.31 -5.65 7.75
C ASN A 43 -25.79 -5.00 9.06
N VAL A 44 -27.02 -5.28 9.51
CA VAL A 44 -27.54 -4.86 10.83
C VAL A 44 -26.80 -5.56 11.99
N GLY A 45 -26.07 -6.65 11.73
CA GLY A 45 -25.29 -7.36 12.75
C GLY A 45 -26.11 -8.36 13.56
N ILE A 46 -27.20 -8.84 12.98
CA ILE A 46 -27.98 -9.96 13.51
C ILE A 46 -27.23 -11.26 13.18
N ASP A 47 -27.19 -12.18 14.15
CA ASP A 47 -26.53 -13.47 14.01
C ASP A 47 -27.14 -14.34 12.91
N ASN A 48 -26.32 -15.24 12.34
CA ASN A 48 -26.76 -16.13 11.26
C ASN A 48 -27.85 -17.11 11.72
N TYR A 49 -27.92 -17.45 13.01
CA TYR A 49 -28.92 -18.38 13.53
C TYR A 49 -30.35 -17.80 13.39
N PHE A 50 -30.54 -16.52 13.73
CA PHE A 50 -31.81 -15.83 13.51
C PHE A 50 -32.06 -15.63 12.01
N ILE A 51 -31.05 -15.26 11.23
CA ILE A 51 -31.21 -15.02 9.77
C ILE A 51 -31.62 -16.31 9.04
N ASP A 52 -31.04 -17.44 9.39
CA ASP A 52 -31.34 -18.74 8.77
C ASP A 52 -32.72 -19.27 9.17
N SER A 53 -33.33 -18.75 10.24
CA SER A 53 -34.72 -19.04 10.60
C SER A 53 -35.76 -18.30 9.75
N LEU A 54 -35.36 -17.25 9.01
CA LEU A 54 -36.26 -16.44 8.19
C LEU A 54 -36.44 -17.01 6.78
N ASP A 55 -37.69 -17.13 6.33
CA ASP A 55 -38.01 -17.50 4.94
C ASP A 55 -38.12 -16.27 4.03
N PHE A 56 -37.00 -15.89 3.42
CA PHE A 56 -36.95 -14.77 2.49
C PHE A 56 -37.70 -15.01 1.16
N LYS A 57 -38.16 -16.23 0.86
CA LYS A 57 -38.93 -16.52 -0.36
C LYS A 57 -40.39 -16.09 -0.26
N LEU A 58 -40.84 -15.74 0.95
CA LEU A 58 -42.20 -15.28 1.17
C LEU A 58 -42.48 -13.93 0.47
N PRO A 59 -43.74 -13.70 0.06
CA PRO A 59 -44.16 -12.38 -0.41
C PRO A 59 -43.81 -11.28 0.59
N PRO A 60 -43.42 -10.06 0.16
CA PRO A 60 -42.87 -9.02 1.04
C PRO A 60 -43.73 -8.71 2.28
N GLN A 61 -45.05 -8.62 2.11
CA GLN A 61 -45.98 -8.38 3.23
C GLN A 61 -46.01 -9.55 4.22
N GLN A 62 -46.02 -10.80 3.73
CA GLN A 62 -46.02 -11.99 4.59
C GLN A 62 -44.68 -12.13 5.33
N PHE A 63 -43.57 -11.86 4.63
CA PHE A 63 -42.25 -11.83 5.23
C PHE A 63 -42.16 -10.81 6.37
N VAL A 64 -42.63 -9.58 6.15
CA VAL A 64 -42.60 -8.52 7.18
C VAL A 64 -43.44 -8.91 8.41
N SER A 65 -44.65 -9.44 8.22
CA SER A 65 -45.50 -9.83 9.34
C SER A 65 -44.87 -10.95 10.19
N ILE A 66 -44.26 -11.95 9.54
CA ILE A 66 -43.56 -13.03 10.25
C ILE A 66 -42.31 -12.48 10.95
N LEU A 67 -41.50 -11.67 10.27
CA LEU A 67 -40.33 -11.04 10.86
C LEU A 67 -40.69 -10.21 12.10
N VAL A 68 -41.72 -9.36 12.03
CA VAL A 68 -42.16 -8.55 13.20
C VAL A 68 -42.66 -9.44 14.34
N ALA A 69 -43.35 -10.55 14.05
CA ALA A 69 -43.77 -11.51 15.06
C ALA A 69 -42.59 -12.21 15.74
N ASP A 70 -41.59 -12.62 14.97
CA ASP A 70 -40.37 -13.27 15.48
C ASP A 70 -39.53 -12.28 16.31
N LEU A 71 -39.40 -11.04 15.84
CA LEU A 71 -38.74 -9.95 16.57
C LEU A 71 -39.46 -9.63 17.89
N LYS A 72 -40.79 -9.65 17.91
CA LYS A 72 -41.56 -9.41 19.14
C LYS A 72 -41.36 -10.52 20.16
N ASN A 73 -41.36 -11.78 19.70
CA ASN A 73 -41.28 -12.96 20.55
C ASN A 73 -39.85 -13.42 20.83
N TYR A 74 -38.85 -12.69 20.32
CA TYR A 74 -37.45 -13.02 20.50
C TYR A 74 -37.09 -13.05 21.98
N ARG A 75 -36.37 -14.11 22.34
CA ARG A 75 -36.00 -14.43 23.71
C ARG A 75 -34.56 -14.06 23.95
N VAL A 76 -34.33 -13.20 24.92
CA VAL A 76 -32.98 -12.73 25.23
C VAL A 76 -32.36 -13.62 26.30
N SER A 77 -31.11 -14.02 26.05
CA SER A 77 -30.29 -14.77 26.99
C SER A 77 -29.90 -13.91 28.18
N ARG A 78 -29.86 -14.51 29.38
CA ARG A 78 -29.35 -13.84 30.59
C ARG A 78 -27.88 -13.48 30.49
N GLN A 79 -27.10 -14.19 29.68
CA GLN A 79 -25.67 -13.91 29.46
C GLN A 79 -25.45 -12.74 28.49
N ASN A 80 -26.44 -12.39 27.67
CA ASN A 80 -26.34 -11.27 26.75
C ASN A 80 -27.67 -10.48 26.69
N PRO A 81 -28.04 -9.80 27.77
CA PRO A 81 -29.36 -9.18 27.95
C PRO A 81 -29.63 -8.02 26.98
N TYR A 82 -28.59 -7.47 26.33
CA TYR A 82 -28.70 -6.37 25.37
C TYR A 82 -28.73 -6.83 23.91
N TYR A 83 -28.53 -8.12 23.64
CA TYR A 83 -28.63 -8.65 22.30
C TYR A 83 -30.09 -8.95 21.95
N HIS A 84 -30.69 -8.05 21.17
CA HIS A 84 -32.03 -8.22 20.64
C HIS A 84 -32.08 -7.74 19.17
N PRO A 85 -32.46 -8.59 18.19
CA PRO A 85 -32.44 -8.22 16.77
C PRO A 85 -33.22 -6.94 16.42
N LEU A 86 -34.38 -6.70 17.05
CA LEU A 86 -35.11 -5.44 16.86
C LEU A 86 -34.35 -4.21 17.37
N LEU A 87 -33.60 -4.33 18.48
CA LEU A 87 -32.76 -3.23 18.97
C LEU A 87 -31.60 -2.95 18.01
N LEU A 88 -31.01 -3.99 17.43
CA LEU A 88 -29.98 -3.84 16.41
C LEU A 88 -30.51 -3.17 15.14
N ILE A 89 -31.71 -3.55 14.67
CA ILE A 89 -32.34 -2.93 13.49
C ILE A 89 -32.65 -1.46 13.76
N THR A 90 -33.30 -1.16 14.88
CA THR A 90 -33.66 0.22 15.23
C THR A 90 -32.41 1.09 15.35
N HIS A 91 -31.39 0.64 16.08
CA HIS A 91 -30.10 1.34 16.19
C HIS A 91 -29.40 1.54 14.83
N PHE A 92 -29.39 0.52 13.98
CA PHE A 92 -28.76 0.61 12.66
C PHE A 92 -29.48 1.60 11.75
N VAL A 93 -30.81 1.60 11.74
CA VAL A 93 -31.60 2.47 10.88
C VAL A 93 -31.52 3.94 11.34
N THR A 94 -31.54 4.20 12.64
CA THR A 94 -31.48 5.56 13.19
C THR A 94 -30.09 6.20 13.05
N ASN A 95 -29.02 5.40 12.96
CA ASN A 95 -27.63 5.89 12.92
C ASN A 95 -27.00 5.94 11.51
N GLN A 96 -27.81 5.86 10.44
CA GLN A 96 -27.30 5.96 9.06
C GLN A 96 -27.78 7.25 8.38
N PRO A 97 -27.04 7.77 7.37
CA PRO A 97 -27.46 8.97 6.65
C PRO A 97 -28.84 8.80 6.02
N ARG A 98 -29.74 9.79 6.21
CA ARG A 98 -31.15 9.74 5.73
C ARG A 98 -31.29 9.35 4.25
N LYS A 99 -30.34 9.74 3.40
CA LYS A 99 -30.31 9.41 1.97
C LYS A 99 -30.31 7.89 1.68
N LYS A 100 -29.86 7.05 2.64
CA LYS A 100 -29.87 5.59 2.52
C LYS A 100 -31.25 4.96 2.70
N PHE A 101 -32.20 5.64 3.36
CA PHE A 101 -33.54 5.12 3.65
C PHE A 101 -34.62 6.08 3.17
N SER A 102 -34.59 6.39 1.87
CA SER A 102 -35.47 7.39 1.24
C SER A 102 -36.97 7.08 1.35
N TYR A 103 -37.34 5.83 1.64
CA TYR A 103 -38.72 5.39 1.83
C TYR A 103 -39.27 5.59 3.25
N LEU A 104 -38.41 5.92 4.24
CA LEU A 104 -38.83 6.18 5.61
C LEU A 104 -39.08 7.68 5.84
N GLU A 105 -40.20 8.00 6.47
CA GLU A 105 -40.53 9.37 6.87
C GLU A 105 -39.88 9.72 8.22
N GLU A 106 -39.80 11.02 8.54
CA GLU A 106 -39.22 11.47 9.81
C GLU A 106 -39.96 10.91 11.03
N GLY A 107 -41.28 10.74 10.94
CA GLY A 107 -42.08 10.08 11.98
C GLY A 107 -41.73 8.60 12.16
N ASP A 108 -41.37 7.90 11.09
CA ASP A 108 -40.97 6.48 11.14
C ASP A 108 -39.65 6.33 11.90
N ILE A 109 -38.68 7.22 11.66
CA ILE A 109 -37.38 7.22 12.35
C ILE A 109 -37.54 7.54 13.84
N GLN A 110 -38.32 8.58 14.17
CA GLN A 110 -38.61 8.95 15.56
C GLN A 110 -39.29 7.79 16.32
N TYR A 111 -40.19 7.07 15.66
CA TYR A 111 -40.84 5.90 16.25
C TYR A 111 -39.85 4.77 16.54
N LEU A 112 -38.90 4.50 15.64
CA LEU A 112 -37.84 3.52 15.87
C LEU A 112 -36.90 3.92 17.03
N GLU A 113 -36.60 5.21 17.19
CA GLU A 113 -35.83 5.72 18.34
C GLU A 113 -36.56 5.52 19.68
N VAL A 114 -37.87 5.79 19.71
CA VAL A 114 -38.71 5.56 20.89
C VAL A 114 -38.76 4.07 21.22
N LEU A 115 -38.94 3.20 20.22
CA LEU A 115 -38.92 1.75 20.40
C LEU A 115 -37.57 1.25 20.95
N HIS A 116 -36.46 1.79 20.43
CA HIS A 116 -35.12 1.45 20.92
C HIS A 116 -34.95 1.80 22.40
N LYS A 117 -35.34 3.04 22.80
CA LYS A 117 -35.33 3.48 24.20
C LYS A 117 -36.22 2.61 25.09
N MET A 118 -37.41 2.27 24.62
CA MET A 118 -38.34 1.39 25.35
C MET A 118 -37.76 0.01 25.61
N GLY A 119 -37.11 -0.61 24.61
CA GLY A 119 -36.51 -1.94 24.77
C GLY A 119 -35.35 -1.93 25.76
N ASN A 120 -34.47 -0.91 25.72
CA ASN A 120 -33.38 -0.75 26.68
C ASN A 120 -33.91 -0.60 28.12
N LEU A 121 -34.96 0.18 28.33
CA LEU A 121 -35.61 0.32 29.64
C LEU A 121 -36.22 -1.00 30.14
N GLN A 122 -36.78 -1.83 29.27
CA GLN A 122 -37.32 -3.14 29.66
C GLN A 122 -36.21 -4.12 30.05
N ILE A 123 -35.10 -4.13 29.33
CA ILE A 123 -33.91 -4.92 29.68
C ILE A 123 -33.42 -4.52 31.07
N GLN A 124 -33.29 -3.22 31.35
CA GLN A 124 -32.89 -2.72 32.66
C GLN A 124 -33.85 -3.17 33.78
N LYS A 125 -35.17 -3.13 33.56
CA LYS A 125 -36.17 -3.61 34.54
C LYS A 125 -36.07 -5.12 34.80
N ILE A 126 -35.82 -5.92 33.77
CA ILE A 126 -35.64 -7.37 33.88
C ILE A 126 -34.37 -7.69 34.68
N LEU A 127 -33.31 -6.90 34.51
CA LEU A 127 -32.07 -7.02 35.28
C LEU A 127 -32.24 -6.56 36.74
N GLN A 128 -33.09 -5.57 37.02
CA GLN A 128 -33.34 -5.06 38.38
C GLN A 128 -34.21 -5.96 39.27
N ASN A 129 -35.06 -6.84 38.71
CA ASN A 129 -36.03 -7.66 39.45
C ASN A 129 -35.53 -9.07 39.86
N GLN A 130 -34.22 -9.32 39.96
CA GLN A 130 -33.66 -10.64 40.32
C GLN A 130 -33.22 -10.74 41.79
N PRO A 131 -33.41 -11.89 42.47
CA PRO A 131 -32.97 -12.10 43.85
C PRO A 131 -31.43 -12.11 43.95
N PRO A 132 -30.86 -11.65 45.08
CA PRO A 132 -29.45 -11.32 45.19
C PRO A 132 -28.59 -12.56 45.46
N GLU A 133 -28.42 -13.44 44.48
CA GLU A 133 -27.30 -14.39 44.49
C GLU A 133 -26.66 -14.47 43.10
N THR A 134 -25.42 -13.99 43.05
CA THR A 134 -24.44 -14.04 41.94
C THR A 134 -24.63 -13.11 40.73
N ILE A 135 -24.76 -11.80 40.98
CA ILE A 135 -24.03 -10.79 40.19
C ILE A 135 -23.28 -9.92 41.20
N LYS A 136 -22.09 -10.35 41.62
CA LYS A 136 -21.11 -9.39 42.10
C LYS A 136 -20.71 -8.59 40.87
N ILE A 137 -21.39 -7.48 40.61
CA ILE A 137 -20.75 -6.40 39.86
C ILE A 137 -19.50 -6.12 40.67
N ASN A 138 -18.35 -6.41 40.09
CA ASN A 138 -17.09 -6.17 40.73
C ASN A 138 -16.80 -4.66 40.63
N ASN A 139 -17.70 -3.82 41.17
CA ASN A 139 -17.52 -2.37 41.27
C ASN A 139 -16.16 -2.09 41.90
N GLN A 140 -15.77 -2.89 42.89
CA GLN A 140 -14.45 -2.79 43.48
C GLN A 140 -13.32 -3.10 42.48
N SER A 141 -13.42 -4.11 41.60
CA SER A 141 -12.39 -4.35 40.58
C SER A 141 -12.39 -3.32 39.46
N LEU A 142 -13.57 -2.86 39.02
CA LEU A 142 -13.68 -1.78 38.03
C LEU A 142 -13.09 -0.48 38.60
N ASP A 143 -13.50 -0.08 39.81
CA ASP A 143 -12.97 1.09 40.51
C ASP A 143 -11.46 0.96 40.75
N ASN A 144 -10.98 -0.22 41.15
CA ASN A 144 -9.54 -0.48 41.31
C ASN A 144 -8.79 -0.35 40.00
N TYR A 145 -9.35 -0.86 38.90
CA TYR A 145 -8.77 -0.76 37.57
C TYR A 145 -8.72 0.71 37.11
N LEU A 146 -9.85 1.42 37.13
CA LEU A 146 -9.94 2.83 36.72
C LEU A 146 -9.01 3.73 37.56
N ASN A 147 -8.95 3.54 38.88
CA ASN A 147 -8.04 4.29 39.75
C ASN A 147 -6.55 3.99 39.45
N THR A 148 -6.24 2.74 39.06
CA THR A 148 -4.88 2.35 38.67
C THR A 148 -4.49 2.98 37.33
N ILE A 149 -5.38 2.93 36.33
CA ILE A 149 -5.13 3.51 35.02
C ILE A 149 -5.03 5.04 35.11
N GLU A 150 -5.88 5.69 35.90
CA GLU A 150 -5.76 7.13 36.16
C GLU A 150 -4.38 7.49 36.70
N LYS A 151 -3.87 6.74 37.69
CA LYS A 151 -2.53 6.97 38.24
C LYS A 151 -1.44 6.76 37.19
N ASN A 152 -1.55 5.72 36.36
CA ASN A 152 -0.60 5.44 35.29
C ASN A 152 -0.60 6.57 34.23
N LEU A 153 -1.78 7.03 33.82
CA LEU A 153 -1.92 8.14 32.87
C LEU A 153 -1.29 9.43 33.41
N LYS A 154 -1.51 9.77 34.69
CA LYS A 154 -0.84 10.91 35.34
C LYS A 154 0.68 10.77 35.31
N ASN A 155 1.21 9.58 35.58
CA ASN A 155 2.65 9.32 35.52
C ASN A 155 3.23 9.42 34.11
N GLN A 156 2.44 9.13 33.08
CA GLN A 156 2.81 9.26 31.66
C GLN A 156 2.64 10.70 31.11
N GLY A 157 2.20 11.64 31.95
CA GLY A 157 2.06 13.06 31.56
C GLY A 157 0.68 13.46 31.07
N ALA A 158 -0.37 12.66 31.31
CA ALA A 158 -1.75 13.09 31.07
C ALA A 158 -2.15 14.16 32.10
N LEU A 159 -2.25 15.40 31.66
CA LEU A 159 -2.64 16.55 32.49
C LEU A 159 -4.16 16.81 32.48
N ASP A 160 -4.85 16.36 31.43
CA ASP A 160 -6.30 16.46 31.27
C ASP A 160 -6.91 15.06 31.42
N ILE A 161 -7.46 14.79 32.60
CA ILE A 161 -8.18 13.55 32.91
C ILE A 161 -9.59 13.90 33.36
N GLN A 162 -10.57 13.31 32.72
CA GLN A 162 -11.98 13.56 32.93
C GLN A 162 -12.70 12.24 33.26
N LYS A 163 -13.65 12.27 34.20
CA LYS A 163 -14.42 11.10 34.65
C LYS A 163 -15.90 11.35 34.46
N ASN A 164 -16.66 10.29 34.14
CA ASN A 164 -18.13 10.30 34.04
C ASN A 164 -18.65 11.40 33.12
N LEU A 165 -18.16 11.43 31.88
CA LEU A 165 -18.42 12.51 30.94
C LEU A 165 -19.52 12.15 29.97
N GLN A 166 -20.60 12.93 29.97
CA GLN A 166 -21.61 12.89 28.90
C GLN A 166 -21.21 13.84 27.77
N SER A 167 -21.25 13.32 26.53
CA SER A 167 -21.04 14.13 25.32
C SER A 167 -22.07 15.25 25.20
N GLN A 168 -21.71 16.37 24.56
CA GLN A 168 -22.57 17.56 24.42
C GLN A 168 -23.88 17.27 23.67
N ASP A 169 -23.89 16.26 22.80
CA ASP A 169 -25.08 15.81 22.07
C ASP A 169 -25.91 14.78 22.86
N GLY A 170 -25.49 14.41 24.08
CA GLY A 170 -26.12 13.40 24.93
C GLY A 170 -26.00 11.96 24.43
N ASN A 171 -25.19 11.73 23.39
CA ASN A 171 -25.13 10.45 22.68
C ASN A 171 -24.25 9.40 23.37
N PHE A 172 -23.25 9.80 24.16
CA PHE A 172 -22.27 8.89 24.78
C PHE A 172 -21.91 9.33 26.19
N GLU A 173 -21.65 8.36 27.07
CA GLU A 173 -21.15 8.54 28.43
C GLU A 173 -19.87 7.71 28.56
N PHE A 174 -18.74 8.36 28.89
CA PHE A 174 -17.46 7.68 29.06
C PHE A 174 -17.02 7.72 30.53
N GLU A 175 -16.60 6.58 31.07
CA GLU A 175 -16.17 6.42 32.47
C GLU A 175 -14.87 7.19 32.77
N LEU A 176 -13.87 7.08 31.89
CA LEU A 176 -12.57 7.75 32.06
C LEU A 176 -11.98 8.16 30.72
N ILE A 177 -11.56 9.42 30.62
CA ILE A 177 -10.85 9.95 29.46
C ILE A 177 -9.54 10.55 29.94
N GLY A 178 -8.42 10.10 29.36
CA GLY A 178 -7.11 10.73 29.53
C GLY A 178 -6.60 11.27 28.21
N LYS A 179 -6.10 12.50 28.21
CA LYS A 179 -5.43 13.10 27.06
C LYS A 179 -3.97 13.41 27.39
N ILE A 180 -3.07 12.94 26.54
CA ILE A 180 -1.67 13.35 26.54
C ILE A 180 -1.44 14.18 25.28
N THR A 181 -1.26 15.48 25.46
CA THR A 181 -0.87 16.37 24.36
C THR A 181 0.59 16.16 23.99
N ASP A 182 0.93 16.32 22.71
CA ASP A 182 2.32 16.24 22.25
C ASP A 182 3.00 14.88 22.56
N PHE A 183 2.20 13.81 22.64
CA PHE A 183 2.62 12.45 22.87
C PHE A 183 3.64 12.03 21.80
N GLU A 184 4.85 11.67 22.23
CA GLU A 184 5.94 11.26 21.34
C GLU A 184 6.10 9.74 21.30
N LEU A 185 5.98 9.17 20.10
CA LEU A 185 6.31 7.79 19.82
C LEU A 185 7.61 7.72 19.01
N PRO A 186 8.70 7.17 19.57
CA PRO A 186 9.96 7.02 18.85
C PRO A 186 9.81 6.05 17.68
N PHE A 187 9.93 6.55 16.45
CA PHE A 187 9.74 5.83 15.20
C PHE A 187 11.00 5.90 14.34
N GLY A 188 12.04 5.16 14.74
CA GLY A 188 13.34 5.20 14.06
C GLY A 188 14.01 6.56 14.22
N ALA A 189 14.28 7.26 13.12
CA ALA A 189 14.90 8.60 13.12
C ALA A 189 13.88 9.76 13.32
N PHE A 190 12.58 9.47 13.31
CA PHE A 190 11.52 10.45 13.55
C PHE A 190 10.75 10.11 14.82
N ASN A 191 10.34 11.12 15.59
CA ASN A 191 9.33 10.94 16.62
C ASN A 191 7.97 11.27 15.99
N MET A 192 7.05 10.30 16.01
CA MET A 192 5.63 10.60 15.76
C MET A 192 5.14 11.44 16.92
N ARG A 193 4.53 12.58 16.64
CA ARG A 193 4.04 13.49 17.69
C ARG A 193 2.64 13.97 17.40
N GLY A 194 1.76 13.85 18.38
CA GLY A 194 0.39 14.34 18.32
C GLY A 194 -0.33 14.06 19.63
N ASP A 195 -1.63 14.22 19.65
CA ASP A 195 -2.42 13.95 20.85
C ASP A 195 -2.71 12.45 20.97
N ALA A 196 -2.49 11.89 22.15
CA ALA A 196 -2.94 10.53 22.49
C ALA A 196 -4.13 10.60 23.43
N PHE A 197 -5.24 9.97 23.03
CA PHE A 197 -6.47 9.85 23.78
C PHE A 197 -6.61 8.42 24.30
N PHE A 198 -6.92 8.28 25.58
CA PHE A 198 -7.23 7.02 26.25
C PHE A 198 -8.67 7.12 26.74
N ILE A 199 -9.58 6.42 26.09
CA ILE A 199 -11.03 6.49 26.37
C ILE A 199 -11.47 5.12 26.88
N LEU A 200 -11.93 5.08 28.13
CA LEU A 200 -12.34 3.87 28.82
C LEU A 200 -13.84 3.92 29.13
N ASP A 201 -14.52 2.82 28.87
CA ASP A 201 -15.93 2.64 29.20
C ASP A 201 -16.22 1.19 29.61
N TYR A 202 -17.15 1.01 30.55
CA TYR A 202 -17.57 -0.32 31.00
C TYR A 202 -18.74 -0.83 30.15
N LEU A 203 -18.49 -1.93 29.44
CA LEU A 203 -19.48 -2.59 28.60
C LEU A 203 -19.87 -3.93 29.26
N PRO A 204 -21.15 -4.15 29.62
CA PRO A 204 -21.59 -5.39 30.27
C PRO A 204 -21.30 -6.66 29.45
N SER A 205 -21.32 -6.52 28.13
CA SER A 205 -20.86 -7.52 27.17
C SER A 205 -20.43 -6.79 25.89
N ILE A 206 -19.53 -7.41 25.12
CA ILE A 206 -19.07 -6.84 23.86
C ILE A 206 -19.04 -7.92 22.79
N ASN A 207 -19.39 -7.57 21.56
CA ASN A 207 -19.17 -8.38 20.36
C ASN A 207 -18.31 -7.60 19.35
N THR A 208 -17.83 -8.26 18.30
CA THR A 208 -16.90 -7.61 17.35
C THR A 208 -17.50 -6.37 16.66
N LYS A 209 -18.82 -6.33 16.45
CA LYS A 209 -19.50 -5.17 15.89
C LYS A 209 -19.63 -4.03 16.92
N ALA A 210 -19.99 -4.35 18.16
CA ALA A 210 -20.08 -3.39 19.26
C ALA A 210 -18.71 -2.78 19.58
N LEU A 211 -17.64 -3.58 19.55
CA LEU A 211 -16.27 -3.09 19.71
C LEU A 211 -15.88 -2.10 18.60
N ARG A 212 -16.21 -2.42 17.34
CA ARG A 212 -15.95 -1.51 16.21
C ARG A 212 -16.74 -0.20 16.36
N GLN A 213 -18.02 -0.28 16.72
CA GLN A 213 -18.86 0.91 16.96
C GLN A 213 -18.32 1.78 18.09
N TYR A 214 -17.98 1.18 19.23
CA TYR A 214 -17.38 1.87 20.37
C TYR A 214 -16.06 2.55 19.98
N SER A 215 -15.21 1.84 19.24
CA SER A 215 -13.93 2.36 18.78
C SER A 215 -14.10 3.56 17.83
N THR A 216 -15.08 3.50 16.91
CA THR A 216 -15.42 4.62 16.02
C THR A 216 -15.92 5.84 16.81
N GLN A 217 -16.76 5.63 17.84
CA GLN A 217 -17.25 6.72 18.70
C GLN A 217 -16.11 7.39 19.48
N CYS A 218 -15.19 6.60 20.01
CA CYS A 218 -13.98 7.10 20.67
C CYS A 218 -13.15 7.97 19.71
N LEU A 219 -12.97 7.51 18.47
CA LEU A 219 -12.21 8.22 17.45
C LEU A 219 -12.88 9.55 17.05
N GLU A 220 -14.20 9.58 16.87
CA GLU A 220 -14.94 10.82 16.60
C GLU A 220 -14.81 11.83 17.74
N TYR A 221 -14.93 11.37 18.99
CA TYR A 221 -14.72 12.20 20.17
C TYR A 221 -13.31 12.80 20.21
N ALA A 222 -12.29 11.99 19.93
CA ALA A 222 -10.90 12.41 19.92
C ALA A 222 -10.61 13.44 18.81
N LYS A 223 -11.19 13.24 17.62
CA LYS A 223 -11.07 14.15 16.47
C LYS A 223 -11.58 15.55 16.76
N ASP A 224 -12.73 15.66 17.43
CA ASP A 224 -13.33 16.94 17.80
C ASP A 224 -12.49 17.74 18.83
N ARG A 225 -11.65 17.05 19.61
CA ARG A 225 -10.91 17.62 20.75
C ARG A 225 -9.39 17.63 20.59
N ALA A 226 -8.88 17.29 19.42
CA ALA A 226 -7.46 17.36 19.13
C ALA A 226 -6.97 18.82 19.06
N THR A 227 -5.85 19.08 19.70
CA THR A 227 -5.22 20.40 19.79
C THR A 227 -4.22 20.66 18.66
N SER A 228 -3.85 19.61 17.91
CA SER A 228 -2.96 19.68 16.77
C SER A 228 -3.68 20.20 15.52
N SER A 229 -3.41 21.46 15.14
CA SER A 229 -3.78 21.99 13.82
C SER A 229 -2.66 21.77 12.80
N VAL A 230 -3.05 21.40 11.58
CA VAL A 230 -2.16 21.10 10.43
C VAL A 230 -1.11 22.20 10.19
N GLY A 231 -1.42 23.47 10.49
CA GLY A 231 -0.53 24.60 10.21
C GLY A 231 0.67 24.77 11.14
N THR A 232 0.63 24.25 12.37
CA THR A 232 1.68 24.54 13.38
C THR A 232 2.75 23.45 13.45
N GLN A 233 2.43 22.23 13.03
CA GLN A 233 3.33 21.07 13.10
C GLN A 233 4.28 20.93 11.89
N ILE A 234 4.01 21.67 10.80
CA ILE A 234 4.81 21.68 9.56
C ILE A 234 6.19 22.34 9.76
N TYR A 235 6.38 23.17 10.79
CA TYR A 235 7.62 23.94 10.97
C TYR A 235 8.81 23.16 11.57
N ASN A 236 8.58 21.97 12.16
CA ASN A 236 9.58 21.28 13.00
C ASN A 236 10.02 19.89 12.52
N PHE A 237 9.77 19.51 11.25
CA PHE A 237 10.23 18.22 10.69
C PHE A 237 9.77 16.97 11.48
N ARG A 238 8.58 16.98 12.10
CA ARG A 238 7.99 15.83 12.83
C ARG A 238 6.78 15.30 12.06
N VAL A 239 6.56 13.98 12.05
CA VAL A 239 5.37 13.36 11.43
C VAL A 239 4.18 13.59 12.38
N PRO A 240 3.16 14.37 11.99
CA PRO A 240 1.99 14.59 12.82
C PRO A 240 1.13 13.32 12.87
N CYS A 241 0.83 12.85 14.08
CA CYS A 241 0.01 11.65 14.27
C CYS A 241 -0.72 11.70 15.61
N ASN A 242 -2.05 11.77 15.58
CA ASN A 242 -2.89 11.60 16.76
C ASN A 242 -3.27 10.12 16.94
N ILE A 243 -3.49 9.71 18.19
CA ILE A 243 -3.74 8.29 18.54
C ILE A 243 -4.95 8.21 19.46
N CYS A 244 -5.85 7.28 19.18
CA CYS A 244 -7.02 7.00 19.97
C CYS A 244 -6.99 5.54 20.46
N PHE A 245 -6.69 5.34 21.74
CA PHE A 245 -6.85 4.07 22.44
C PHE A 245 -8.29 3.97 22.94
N SER A 246 -9.09 3.12 22.31
CA SER A 246 -10.47 2.82 22.67
C SER A 246 -10.51 1.56 23.54
N ILE A 247 -10.70 1.73 24.85
CA ILE A 247 -10.62 0.65 25.82
C ILE A 247 -12.03 0.29 26.32
N ALA A 248 -12.49 -0.90 25.99
CA ALA A 248 -13.73 -1.44 26.55
C ALA A 248 -13.42 -2.34 27.75
N VAL A 249 -14.02 -2.08 28.89
CA VAL A 249 -13.89 -2.90 30.10
C VAL A 249 -15.09 -3.82 30.21
N VAL A 250 -14.87 -5.13 30.30
CA VAL A 250 -15.91 -6.16 30.36
C VAL A 250 -15.67 -7.10 31.55
N ASN A 251 -16.70 -7.81 32.02
CA ASN A 251 -16.50 -8.84 33.06
C ASN A 251 -15.81 -10.07 32.46
N ASP A 252 -16.37 -10.57 31.36
CA ASP A 252 -15.92 -11.73 30.60
C ASP A 252 -15.90 -11.42 29.09
N LEU A 253 -15.12 -12.19 28.33
CA LEU A 253 -14.97 -12.00 26.89
C LEU A 253 -15.08 -13.33 26.15
N ASP A 254 -15.94 -13.39 25.13
CA ASP A 254 -16.13 -14.59 24.32
C ASP A 254 -14.82 -15.03 23.62
N PRO A 255 -14.44 -16.32 23.64
CA PRO A 255 -13.21 -16.82 23.01
C PRO A 255 -13.03 -16.48 21.53
N GLU A 256 -14.13 -16.36 20.77
CA GLU A 256 -14.11 -15.95 19.37
C GLU A 256 -13.60 -14.50 19.25
N ILE A 257 -14.06 -13.63 20.14
CA ILE A 257 -13.67 -12.22 20.19
C ILE A 257 -12.23 -12.08 20.70
N GLN A 258 -11.84 -12.87 21.70
CA GLN A 258 -10.45 -12.91 22.18
C GLN A 258 -9.47 -13.19 21.04
N THR A 259 -9.80 -14.17 20.20
CA THR A 259 -9.00 -14.57 19.04
C THR A 259 -8.97 -13.47 17.99
N LYS A 260 -10.13 -12.90 17.69
CA LYS A 260 -10.30 -11.88 16.64
C LYS A 260 -9.59 -10.57 16.97
N ILE A 261 -9.69 -10.06 18.20
CA ILE A 261 -8.97 -8.85 18.64
C ILE A 261 -7.45 -9.03 18.55
N ARG A 262 -6.95 -10.24 18.83
CA ARG A 262 -5.52 -10.55 18.80
C ARG A 262 -4.97 -10.70 17.37
N GLN A 263 -5.83 -11.01 16.41
CA GLN A 263 -5.44 -11.38 15.03
C GLN A 263 -5.84 -10.35 13.96
N GLU A 264 -6.87 -9.53 14.17
CA GLU A 264 -7.30 -8.52 13.20
C GLU A 264 -6.59 -7.19 13.46
N ASN A 265 -5.77 -6.75 12.50
CA ASN A 265 -5.11 -5.46 12.56
C ASN A 265 -6.12 -4.32 12.31
N PRO A 266 -6.33 -3.40 13.26
CA PRO A 266 -7.34 -2.34 13.14
C PRO A 266 -6.96 -1.26 12.09
N PHE A 267 -5.77 -1.30 11.50
CA PHE A 267 -5.38 -0.41 10.39
C PHE A 267 -5.95 -0.80 9.02
N ASP A 268 -6.60 -1.96 8.89
CA ASP A 268 -7.14 -2.41 7.59
C ASP A 268 -8.44 -1.70 7.19
N ASP A 269 -9.22 -1.20 8.15
CA ASP A 269 -10.60 -0.80 7.89
C ASP A 269 -10.84 0.73 7.78
N ASN A 270 -9.87 1.60 8.13
CA ASN A 270 -10.02 3.06 7.99
C ASN A 270 -8.68 3.80 7.82
N VAL A 271 -8.45 4.40 6.64
CA VAL A 271 -7.21 5.13 6.34
C VAL A 271 -7.43 6.64 6.57
N ASP A 272 -7.39 7.07 7.83
CA ASP A 272 -7.17 8.48 8.15
C ASP A 272 -5.68 8.70 8.38
N LEU A 273 -5.03 9.39 7.43
CA LEU A 273 -3.57 9.59 7.41
C LEU A 273 -3.01 10.32 8.65
N LEU A 274 -3.88 10.89 9.50
CA LEU A 274 -3.51 11.66 10.69
C LEU A 274 -3.89 10.98 12.02
N TRP A 275 -4.61 9.85 11.99
CA TRP A 275 -5.16 9.19 13.18
C TRP A 275 -4.88 7.70 13.23
N TYR A 276 -4.44 7.22 14.40
CA TYR A 276 -4.29 5.81 14.71
C TYR A 276 -5.37 5.37 15.68
N GLU A 277 -6.22 4.43 15.28
CA GLU A 277 -7.26 3.84 16.11
C GLU A 277 -6.78 2.51 16.70
N VAL A 278 -6.85 2.38 18.02
CA VAL A 278 -6.29 1.25 18.77
C VAL A 278 -7.36 0.66 19.70
N PRO A 279 -8.19 -0.29 19.21
CA PRO A 279 -9.18 -1.00 20.01
C PRO A 279 -8.55 -1.98 20.99
N ILE A 280 -9.01 -1.93 22.24
CA ILE A 280 -8.52 -2.72 23.37
C ILE A 280 -9.72 -3.19 24.20
N VAL A 281 -9.66 -4.42 24.70
CA VAL A 281 -10.63 -4.95 25.66
C VAL A 281 -9.92 -5.40 26.93
N TYR A 282 -10.38 -4.93 28.09
CA TYR A 282 -9.91 -5.40 29.40
C TYR A 282 -10.97 -6.28 30.04
N CYS A 283 -10.60 -7.52 30.37
CA CYS A 283 -11.47 -8.50 31.05
C CYS A 283 -11.19 -8.45 32.56
N LEU A 284 -12.18 -8.06 33.36
CA LEU A 284 -12.06 -7.91 34.82
C LEU A 284 -11.88 -9.26 35.52
N ASP A 285 -12.63 -10.29 35.11
CA ASP A 285 -12.58 -11.60 35.77
C ASP A 285 -11.24 -12.29 35.54
N GLU A 286 -10.68 -12.16 34.33
CA GLU A 286 -9.37 -12.71 33.98
C GLU A 286 -8.20 -11.77 34.30
N SER A 287 -8.49 -10.52 34.70
CA SER A 287 -7.51 -9.45 34.87
C SER A 287 -6.56 -9.32 33.67
N THR A 288 -7.09 -9.54 32.45
CA THR A 288 -6.31 -9.72 31.22
C THR A 288 -6.73 -8.70 30.16
N LEU A 289 -5.74 -8.18 29.44
CA LEU A 289 -5.94 -7.20 28.38
C LEU A 289 -5.79 -7.87 27.00
N TYR A 290 -6.73 -7.61 26.11
CA TYR A 290 -6.82 -8.10 24.75
C TYR A 290 -6.68 -6.93 23.79
N PHE A 291 -5.72 -7.03 22.89
CA PHE A 291 -5.41 -6.06 21.83
C PHE A 291 -4.69 -6.85 20.73
N TYR A 292 -4.48 -6.23 19.58
CA TYR A 292 -3.73 -6.85 18.49
C TYR A 292 -2.27 -7.14 18.93
N ASP A 293 -1.99 -8.40 19.23
CA ASP A 293 -0.75 -8.84 19.89
C ASP A 293 -0.01 -9.99 19.19
N GLN A 294 -0.56 -10.50 18.08
CA GLN A 294 0.11 -11.47 17.22
C GLN A 294 0.99 -10.77 16.18
N PRO A 295 2.09 -11.40 15.73
CA PRO A 295 2.74 -11.08 14.47
C PRO A 295 1.98 -11.80 13.34
N SER A 296 1.00 -11.16 12.72
CA SER A 296 0.24 -11.79 11.63
C SER A 296 0.98 -11.73 10.28
N SER A 297 0.54 -12.67 9.43
CA SER A 297 0.82 -12.91 8.00
C SER A 297 1.69 -11.91 7.24
N PHE A 298 2.47 -12.46 6.30
CA PHE A 298 3.38 -11.84 5.32
C PHE A 298 2.96 -10.47 4.72
N TRP A 299 1.66 -10.17 4.62
CA TRP A 299 1.15 -8.89 4.08
C TRP A 299 0.97 -7.77 5.13
N GLU A 300 0.82 -8.09 6.41
CA GLU A 300 0.57 -7.12 7.50
C GLU A 300 1.85 -6.56 8.14
N GLN A 301 3.00 -7.21 7.91
CA GLN A 301 4.33 -6.76 8.37
C GLN A 301 4.77 -5.40 7.82
N PHE A 302 4.03 -4.84 6.86
CA PHE A 302 4.53 -3.80 5.98
C PHE A 302 4.36 -2.35 6.52
N LYS A 303 3.33 -2.04 7.33
CA LYS A 303 3.14 -0.68 7.89
C LYS A 303 2.79 -0.63 9.38
N GLY A 304 2.28 -1.72 9.94
CA GLY A 304 1.79 -1.75 11.33
C GLY A 304 2.84 -2.14 12.37
N GLU A 305 3.76 -3.06 12.08
CA GLU A 305 4.51 -3.76 13.15
C GLU A 305 5.51 -2.91 13.96
N ILE A 306 6.13 -1.87 13.38
CA ILE A 306 7.03 -0.98 14.14
C ILE A 306 6.22 -0.07 15.07
N ALA A 307 5.11 0.50 14.57
CA ALA A 307 4.19 1.29 15.37
C ALA A 307 3.55 0.41 16.44
N TRP A 308 3.05 -0.78 16.07
CA TRP A 308 2.48 -1.76 16.99
C TRP A 308 3.48 -2.24 18.03
N LYS A 309 4.76 -2.48 17.70
CA LYS A 309 5.76 -2.84 18.71
C LYS A 309 5.82 -1.80 19.83
N ARG A 310 5.77 -0.51 19.49
CA ARG A 310 5.77 0.58 20.47
C ARG A 310 4.42 0.81 21.13
N LEU A 311 3.31 0.73 20.38
CA LEU A 311 1.97 0.79 20.94
C LEU A 311 1.76 -0.33 21.96
N ARG A 312 2.26 -1.55 21.70
CA ARG A 312 2.24 -2.66 22.65
C ARG A 312 3.04 -2.38 23.91
N GLU A 313 4.17 -1.67 23.82
CA GLU A 313 4.90 -1.20 25.01
C GLU A 313 4.05 -0.18 25.80
N VAL A 314 3.47 0.83 25.14
CA VAL A 314 2.60 1.83 25.77
C VAL A 314 1.39 1.20 26.43
N ILE A 315 0.73 0.25 25.75
CA ILE A 315 -0.40 -0.51 26.26
C ILE A 315 0.03 -1.27 27.53
N LYS A 316 1.17 -1.96 27.49
CA LYS A 316 1.67 -2.74 28.64
C LYS A 316 2.08 -1.87 29.82
N THR A 317 2.65 -0.70 29.60
CA THR A 317 3.10 0.20 30.67
C THR A 317 1.97 1.07 31.24
N THR A 318 0.94 1.35 30.45
CA THR A 318 -0.13 2.28 30.82
C THR A 318 -1.39 1.56 31.28
N LEU A 319 -1.78 0.47 30.61
CA LEU A 319 -3.09 -0.18 30.75
C LEU A 319 -3.08 -1.49 31.56
N ILE A 320 -1.91 -1.95 32.04
CA ILE A 320 -1.78 -3.14 32.89
C ILE A 320 -1.59 -2.71 34.36
N PRO A 321 -2.42 -3.20 35.31
CA PRO A 321 -2.22 -2.97 36.73
C PRO A 321 -0.91 -3.60 37.22
N SER A 322 -0.07 -2.82 37.90
CA SER A 322 1.25 -3.25 38.40
C SER A 322 1.12 -4.16 39.63
N SER A 323 0.49 -5.33 39.49
CA SER A 323 0.42 -6.33 40.57
C SER A 323 -0.01 -7.72 40.06
N THR A 324 0.92 -8.47 39.45
CA THR A 324 0.87 -9.95 39.47
C THR A 324 2.29 -10.54 39.59
N PRO A 325 2.58 -11.34 40.63
CA PRO A 325 3.91 -11.92 40.89
C PRO A 325 4.09 -13.24 40.14
N ASN A 326 4.00 -13.23 38.81
CA ASN A 326 4.40 -14.34 37.96
C ASN A 326 4.99 -13.77 36.66
N ASN A 327 6.24 -13.33 36.80
CA ASN A 327 7.11 -13.02 35.69
C ASN A 327 7.45 -14.37 35.00
N PRO A 328 7.10 -14.62 33.74
CA PRO A 328 7.87 -15.58 32.97
C PRO A 328 9.29 -15.03 32.97
N SER A 329 10.27 -15.86 33.37
CA SER A 329 11.68 -15.50 33.40
C SER A 329 12.08 -14.65 32.19
N PRO A 330 13.01 -13.68 32.35
CA PRO A 330 13.49 -12.88 31.24
C PRO A 330 13.87 -13.83 30.10
N ILE A 331 13.28 -13.58 28.94
CA ILE A 331 13.61 -14.25 27.69
C ILE A 331 15.14 -14.31 27.65
N PRO A 332 15.76 -15.50 27.54
CA PRO A 332 17.20 -15.57 27.42
C PRO A 332 17.58 -14.64 26.26
N PRO A 333 18.64 -13.82 26.39
CA PRO A 333 19.04 -12.94 25.31
C PRO A 333 19.08 -13.78 24.04
N ILE A 334 18.34 -13.32 23.03
CA ILE A 334 18.49 -13.80 21.65
C ILE A 334 19.99 -13.93 21.47
N PRO A 335 20.54 -15.12 21.12
CA PRO A 335 21.98 -15.24 20.95
C PRO A 335 22.39 -14.06 20.10
N ASP A 336 23.34 -13.28 20.61
CA ASP A 336 23.99 -12.19 19.90
C ASP A 336 24.60 -12.81 18.63
N THR A 337 23.80 -13.05 17.61
CA THR A 337 24.20 -12.67 16.27
C THR A 337 24.11 -11.17 16.30
N LYS A 338 25.13 -10.57 16.93
CA LYS A 338 25.63 -9.26 16.57
C LYS A 338 25.43 -9.20 15.05
N PRO A 339 24.59 -8.29 14.49
CA PRO A 339 24.72 -8.00 13.07
C PRO A 339 26.21 -7.74 12.90
N PRO A 340 26.88 -8.44 11.95
CA PRO A 340 28.33 -8.35 11.84
C PRO A 340 28.67 -6.85 11.87
N SER A 341 29.62 -6.48 12.72
CA SER A 341 30.06 -5.11 12.96
C SER A 341 30.73 -4.47 11.74
N SER A 342 30.33 -4.88 10.53
CA SER A 342 30.62 -4.31 9.25
C SER A 342 29.50 -3.34 8.89
N THR A 343 29.80 -2.05 8.90
CA THR A 343 28.95 -1.02 8.29
C THR A 343 28.60 -1.41 6.86
N ILE A 344 27.32 -1.34 6.49
CA ILE A 344 26.89 -1.55 5.10
C ILE A 344 27.11 -0.27 4.32
N ASP A 345 27.90 -0.34 3.25
CA ASP A 345 28.23 0.85 2.47
C ASP A 345 27.12 1.15 1.45
N ILE A 346 26.58 0.12 0.79
CA ILE A 346 25.60 0.27 -0.28
C ILE A 346 24.51 -0.79 -0.14
N LEU A 347 23.25 -0.36 -0.28
CA LEU A 347 22.11 -1.23 -0.52
C LEU A 347 21.58 -0.98 -1.94
N ILE A 348 21.59 -2.01 -2.78
CA ILE A 348 21.05 -2.00 -4.14
C ILE A 348 19.68 -2.67 -4.13
N ILE A 349 18.66 -1.96 -4.61
CA ILE A 349 17.34 -2.53 -4.87
C ILE A 349 17.19 -2.75 -6.37
N THR A 350 16.74 -3.94 -6.77
CA THR A 350 16.25 -4.19 -8.14
C THR A 350 14.75 -4.46 -8.07
N ALA A 351 14.01 -4.25 -9.16
CA ALA A 351 12.57 -4.50 -9.18
C ALA A 351 12.26 -5.98 -9.45
N LEU A 352 13.03 -6.60 -10.35
CA LEU A 352 12.71 -7.91 -10.89
C LEU A 352 13.86 -8.92 -10.68
N LYS A 353 13.52 -10.21 -10.88
CA LYS A 353 14.45 -11.33 -10.68
C LYS A 353 15.60 -11.29 -11.68
N ASP A 354 15.30 -11.04 -12.95
CA ASP A 354 16.29 -10.94 -14.02
C ASP A 354 17.27 -9.77 -13.81
N GLU A 355 16.78 -8.63 -13.30
CA GLU A 355 17.64 -7.51 -12.91
C GLU A 355 18.59 -7.88 -11.76
N LEU A 356 18.10 -8.61 -10.75
CA LEU A 356 18.93 -9.10 -9.66
C LEU A 356 19.95 -10.14 -10.13
N ASP A 357 19.53 -11.06 -11.00
CA ASP A 357 20.39 -12.09 -11.58
C ASP A 357 21.48 -11.45 -12.45
N ALA A 358 21.14 -10.44 -13.27
CA ALA A 358 22.10 -9.66 -14.04
C ALA A 358 23.13 -8.98 -13.13
N LEU A 359 22.67 -8.31 -12.07
CA LEU A 359 23.55 -7.68 -11.07
C LEU A 359 24.51 -8.71 -10.43
N LYS A 360 23.98 -9.88 -10.07
CA LYS A 360 24.79 -10.94 -9.45
C LYS A 360 25.85 -11.50 -10.39
N ASN A 361 25.51 -11.64 -11.68
CA ASN A 361 26.41 -12.17 -12.70
C ASN A 361 27.55 -11.21 -13.08
N CYS A 362 27.40 -9.90 -12.80
CA CYS A 362 28.42 -8.89 -13.09
C CYS A 362 29.71 -9.07 -12.28
N ASP A 363 29.61 -9.63 -11.06
CA ASP A 363 30.70 -9.75 -10.08
C ASP A 363 31.62 -10.97 -10.34
N ASN A 364 31.32 -11.78 -11.35
CA ASN A 364 32.07 -13.02 -11.65
C ASN A 364 33.56 -12.79 -12.01
N GLN A 365 33.99 -11.55 -12.28
CA GLN A 365 35.39 -11.22 -12.56
C GLN A 365 36.22 -10.97 -11.28
N SER A 366 35.59 -10.69 -10.14
CA SER A 366 36.26 -10.44 -8.85
C SER A 366 36.64 -11.71 -8.09
N GLY A 367 36.08 -12.86 -8.48
CA GLY A 367 36.13 -14.10 -7.70
C GLY A 367 35.25 -14.08 -6.42
N ASN A 368 34.49 -13.01 -6.19
CA ASN A 368 33.56 -12.89 -5.07
C ASN A 368 32.20 -13.44 -5.48
N THR A 369 31.65 -14.35 -4.69
CA THR A 369 30.29 -14.86 -4.87
C THR A 369 29.32 -14.11 -3.98
N TRP A 370 28.15 -13.78 -4.52
CA TRP A 370 27.06 -13.22 -3.73
C TRP A 370 26.58 -14.24 -2.71
N GLN A 371 26.76 -13.94 -1.44
CA GLN A 371 26.28 -14.76 -0.33
C GLN A 371 24.82 -14.41 -0.05
N GLU A 372 23.93 -15.41 -0.13
CA GLU A 372 22.56 -15.25 0.33
C GLU A 372 22.54 -15.19 1.87
N LEU A 373 21.91 -14.14 2.37
CA LEU A 373 21.63 -13.89 3.77
C LEU A 373 20.13 -13.66 3.92
N LYS A 374 19.65 -13.67 5.16
CA LYS A 374 18.27 -13.38 5.48
C LYS A 374 18.21 -12.30 6.54
N ASP A 375 17.23 -11.42 6.40
CA ASP A 375 16.95 -10.41 7.41
C ASP A 375 16.16 -11.01 8.58
N ASN A 376 15.76 -10.16 9.54
CA ASN A 376 15.10 -10.62 10.76
C ASN A 376 13.73 -11.29 10.55
N SER A 377 13.08 -11.18 9.37
CA SER A 377 11.86 -11.96 9.06
C SER A 377 12.11 -13.13 8.11
N GLY A 378 13.37 -13.43 7.79
CA GLY A 378 13.70 -14.48 6.85
C GLY A 378 13.67 -14.07 5.37
N TYR A 379 13.56 -12.77 5.05
CA TYR A 379 13.57 -12.29 3.67
C TYR A 379 14.99 -12.35 3.09
N PRO A 380 15.19 -12.94 1.90
CA PRO A 380 16.53 -13.09 1.34
C PRO A 380 17.07 -11.76 0.81
N TYR A 381 18.31 -11.47 1.16
CA TYR A 381 19.14 -10.46 0.52
C TYR A 381 20.53 -11.04 0.24
N TYR A 382 21.26 -10.42 -0.67
CA TYR A 382 22.53 -10.94 -1.15
C TYR A 382 23.66 -9.99 -0.77
N LYS A 383 24.75 -10.52 -0.23
CA LYS A 383 25.93 -9.75 0.18
C LYS A 383 27.13 -10.08 -0.70
N THR A 384 27.84 -9.06 -1.13
CA THR A 384 29.18 -9.17 -1.71
C THR A 384 30.09 -8.07 -1.16
N THR A 385 31.38 -8.11 -1.53
CA THR A 385 32.33 -7.03 -1.25
C THR A 385 33.06 -6.61 -2.51
N LEU A 386 33.18 -5.31 -2.74
CA LEU A 386 33.95 -4.76 -3.86
C LEU A 386 35.06 -3.82 -3.36
N PRO A 387 36.29 -3.88 -3.90
CA PRO A 387 37.31 -2.91 -3.58
C PRO A 387 36.96 -1.56 -4.23
N ASN A 388 37.09 -0.47 -3.48
CA ASN A 388 37.09 0.87 -4.06
C ASN A 388 38.49 1.25 -4.57
N LYS A 389 38.61 2.42 -5.19
CA LYS A 389 39.86 2.97 -5.77
C LYS A 389 41.00 3.10 -4.77
N ASN A 390 40.70 3.17 -3.48
CA ASN A 390 41.67 3.28 -2.39
C ASN A 390 41.96 1.89 -1.77
N GLY A 391 41.44 0.80 -2.34
CA GLY A 391 41.58 -0.57 -1.83
C GLY A 391 40.68 -0.91 -0.63
N LYS A 392 39.83 0.01 -0.15
CA LYS A 392 38.84 -0.26 0.91
C LYS A 392 37.77 -1.18 0.35
N LYS A 393 37.50 -2.28 1.04
CA LYS A 393 36.39 -3.18 0.72
C LYS A 393 35.06 -2.51 1.10
N LEU A 394 34.20 -2.29 0.12
CA LEU A 394 32.82 -1.85 0.27
C LEU A 394 31.92 -3.06 0.49
N ASN A 395 31.08 -3.04 1.52
CA ASN A 395 30.03 -4.02 1.74
C ASN A 395 28.80 -3.63 0.92
N ILE A 396 28.47 -4.45 -0.08
CA ILE A 396 27.34 -4.23 -0.98
C ILE A 396 26.28 -5.27 -0.69
N LEU A 397 25.06 -4.82 -0.46
CA LEU A 397 23.89 -5.65 -0.36
C LEU A 397 23.00 -5.44 -1.59
N ALA A 398 22.36 -6.51 -2.05
CA ALA A 398 21.36 -6.46 -3.10
C ALA A 398 20.11 -7.21 -2.68
N ALA A 399 18.95 -6.64 -2.97
CA ALA A 399 17.67 -7.29 -2.75
C ALA A 399 16.67 -6.88 -3.82
N ARG A 400 15.65 -7.70 -4.02
CA ARG A 400 14.50 -7.38 -4.88
C ARG A 400 13.22 -7.62 -4.11
N PRO A 401 12.10 -6.94 -4.42
CA PRO A 401 10.79 -7.32 -3.91
C PRO A 401 10.27 -8.60 -4.58
N VAL A 402 9.20 -9.17 -4.02
CA VAL A 402 8.50 -10.33 -4.62
C VAL A 402 7.78 -9.94 -5.90
N GLU A 403 7.15 -8.77 -5.89
CA GLU A 403 6.42 -8.20 -7.03
C GLU A 403 7.01 -6.84 -7.43
N MET A 404 6.82 -6.47 -8.69
CA MET A 404 7.24 -5.17 -9.23
C MET A 404 6.29 -4.04 -8.80
N GLY A 405 6.73 -2.80 -8.92
CA GLY A 405 5.97 -1.60 -8.62
C GLY A 405 6.40 -0.87 -7.35
N GLU A 406 6.07 0.42 -7.32
CA GLU A 406 6.49 1.37 -6.30
C GLU A 406 6.28 0.89 -4.86
N ASN A 407 5.10 0.34 -4.57
CA ASN A 407 4.75 -0.11 -3.23
C ASN A 407 5.77 -1.14 -2.75
N TYR A 408 5.94 -2.26 -3.46
CA TYR A 408 6.86 -3.32 -3.02
C TYR A 408 8.32 -2.89 -2.96
N ALA A 409 8.75 -2.02 -3.87
CA ALA A 409 10.10 -1.49 -3.88
C ALA A 409 10.37 -0.57 -2.68
N ASN A 410 9.49 0.41 -2.42
CA ASN A 410 9.54 1.29 -1.25
C ASN A 410 9.54 0.47 0.04
N ASN A 411 8.68 -0.54 0.03
CA ASN A 411 8.44 -1.41 1.14
C ASN A 411 9.72 -2.15 1.57
N LEU A 412 10.32 -2.89 0.64
CA LEU A 412 11.56 -3.61 0.89
C LEU A 412 12.71 -2.65 1.26
N ALA A 413 12.83 -1.53 0.55
CA ALA A 413 13.89 -0.54 0.79
C ALA A 413 13.81 0.05 2.20
N THR A 414 12.62 0.50 2.63
CA THR A 414 12.41 1.08 3.98
C THR A 414 12.85 0.12 5.07
N ARG A 415 12.44 -1.15 4.93
CA ARG A 415 12.77 -2.20 5.87
C ARG A 415 14.27 -2.47 5.95
N LEU A 416 14.90 -2.71 4.81
CA LEU A 416 16.33 -3.02 4.74
C LEU A 416 17.18 -1.83 5.16
N VAL A 417 16.78 -0.59 4.85
CA VAL A 417 17.48 0.62 5.32
C VAL A 417 17.39 0.74 6.84
N ALA A 418 16.22 0.51 7.44
CA ALA A 418 16.04 0.58 8.89
C ALA A 418 16.88 -0.48 9.64
N GLU A 419 16.96 -1.70 9.10
CA GLU A 419 17.71 -2.81 9.70
C GLU A 419 19.22 -2.69 9.48
N LEU A 420 19.63 -2.41 8.24
CA LEU A 420 21.02 -2.56 7.80
C LEU A 420 21.78 -1.24 7.80
N LYS A 421 21.08 -0.10 7.89
CA LYS A 421 21.62 1.26 7.96
C LYS A 421 22.71 1.53 6.89
N PRO A 422 22.40 1.34 5.60
CA PRO A 422 23.36 1.55 4.52
C PRO A 422 23.72 3.04 4.39
N HIS A 423 24.96 3.34 4.01
CA HIS A 423 25.39 4.72 3.73
C HIS A 423 24.93 5.25 2.35
N CYS A 424 24.41 4.39 1.49
CA CYS A 424 23.96 4.72 0.14
C CYS A 424 22.84 3.77 -0.28
N LEU A 425 21.76 4.32 -0.85
CA LEU A 425 20.72 3.55 -1.52
C LEU A 425 20.93 3.62 -3.03
N ALA A 426 20.79 2.49 -3.70
CA ALA A 426 20.98 2.43 -5.13
C ALA A 426 19.88 1.61 -5.79
N MET A 427 19.61 1.91 -7.05
CA MET A 427 18.73 1.09 -7.87
C MET A 427 19.40 0.83 -9.22
N THR A 428 19.37 -0.43 -9.66
CA THR A 428 19.71 -0.81 -11.03
C THR A 428 18.55 -1.58 -11.65
N GLY A 429 18.45 -1.55 -12.98
CA GLY A 429 17.40 -2.25 -13.70
C GLY A 429 17.16 -1.67 -15.08
N VAL A 430 15.96 -1.90 -15.62
CA VAL A 430 15.59 -1.46 -16.96
C VAL A 430 14.57 -0.31 -16.95
N CYS A 431 14.54 0.44 -18.05
CA CYS A 431 13.56 1.50 -18.30
C CYS A 431 13.21 1.58 -19.78
N ALA A 432 12.09 2.26 -20.08
CA ALA A 432 11.84 2.76 -21.42
C ALA A 432 12.60 4.08 -21.62
N GLY A 433 13.23 4.29 -22.77
CA GLY A 433 14.01 5.49 -23.09
C GLY A 433 13.32 6.46 -24.07
N ASN A 434 13.73 7.71 -24.06
CA ASN A 434 13.33 8.70 -25.06
C ASN A 434 14.09 8.46 -26.37
N LYS A 435 13.42 7.89 -27.37
CA LYS A 435 14.04 7.52 -28.67
C LYS A 435 14.71 8.66 -29.44
N GLU A 436 14.39 9.91 -29.10
CA GLU A 436 15.01 11.10 -29.71
C GLU A 436 16.36 11.46 -29.07
N GLU A 437 16.64 10.93 -27.87
CA GLU A 437 17.80 11.32 -27.04
C GLU A 437 18.72 10.14 -26.70
N VAL A 438 18.21 8.89 -26.67
CA VAL A 438 18.96 7.69 -26.24
C VAL A 438 18.73 6.49 -27.16
N PHE A 439 19.72 5.59 -27.22
CA PHE A 439 19.62 4.33 -27.95
C PHE A 439 19.26 3.13 -27.05
N LEU A 440 18.63 2.09 -27.61
CA LEU A 440 18.39 0.82 -26.90
C LEU A 440 19.71 0.23 -26.39
N GLY A 441 19.78 -0.09 -25.10
CA GLY A 441 20.97 -0.57 -24.41
C GLY A 441 21.85 0.53 -23.84
N ASP A 442 21.53 1.81 -24.02
CA ASP A 442 22.24 2.89 -23.32
C ASP A 442 21.93 2.88 -21.81
N VAL A 443 22.81 3.49 -21.02
CA VAL A 443 22.70 3.63 -19.56
C VAL A 443 22.26 5.04 -19.21
N ILE A 444 21.17 5.18 -18.46
CA ILE A 444 20.70 6.45 -17.92
C ILE A 444 20.95 6.46 -16.41
N VAL A 445 21.76 7.41 -15.96
CA VAL A 445 21.90 7.75 -14.55
C VAL A 445 20.95 8.89 -14.23
N ALA A 446 19.99 8.64 -13.34
CA ALA A 446 19.00 9.64 -13.00
C ALA A 446 19.65 10.76 -12.18
N ASN A 447 19.68 11.99 -12.70
CA ASN A 447 19.98 13.15 -11.85
C ASN A 447 18.76 13.58 -11.03
N ARG A 448 17.56 13.27 -11.53
CA ARG A 448 16.28 13.44 -10.86
C ARG A 448 15.37 12.28 -11.18
N VAL A 449 14.66 11.79 -10.18
CA VAL A 449 13.50 10.90 -10.35
C VAL A 449 12.25 11.53 -9.78
N PHE A 450 11.10 11.33 -10.43
CA PHE A 450 9.82 11.84 -9.93
C PHE A 450 8.67 10.91 -10.32
N LYS A 451 7.58 10.94 -9.57
CA LYS A 451 6.37 10.18 -9.89
C LYS A 451 5.51 10.97 -10.88
N LEU A 452 5.24 10.39 -12.04
CA LEU A 452 4.43 11.01 -13.09
C LEU A 452 2.95 11.03 -12.71
N ASP A 453 2.43 9.91 -12.21
CA ASP A 453 0.97 9.74 -12.00
C ASP A 453 0.50 10.35 -10.67
N TYR A 454 1.26 11.28 -10.06
CA TYR A 454 0.91 11.90 -8.79
C TYR A 454 0.27 13.27 -9.00
N GLY A 455 -0.92 13.46 -8.43
CA GLY A 455 -1.66 14.70 -8.53
C GLY A 455 -3.17 14.51 -8.59
N LYS A 456 -3.89 15.49 -9.15
CA LYS A 456 -5.34 15.49 -9.27
C LYS A 456 -5.76 15.05 -10.68
N LEU A 457 -6.47 13.92 -10.78
CA LEU A 457 -7.10 13.49 -12.02
C LEU A 457 -8.45 14.18 -12.21
N VAL A 458 -8.62 14.83 -13.35
CA VAL A 458 -9.86 15.47 -13.79
C VAL A 458 -10.36 14.72 -15.03
N ALA A 459 -11.59 14.24 -14.97
CA ALA A 459 -12.24 13.59 -16.10
C ALA A 459 -13.19 14.57 -16.80
N HIS A 460 -13.06 14.69 -18.12
CA HIS A 460 -13.98 15.41 -18.98
C HIS A 460 -14.81 14.40 -19.79
N TYR A 461 -16.06 14.76 -20.05
CA TYR A 461 -17.00 13.94 -20.80
C TYR A 461 -17.53 14.76 -21.97
N GLU A 462 -17.18 14.35 -23.18
CA GLU A 462 -17.66 14.96 -24.42
C GLU A 462 -18.56 13.98 -25.14
N SER A 463 -19.69 14.46 -25.67
CA SER A 463 -20.55 13.64 -26.52
C SER A 463 -20.20 13.89 -27.98
N ILE A 464 -19.68 12.87 -28.65
CA ILE A 464 -19.42 12.88 -30.08
C ILE A 464 -20.16 11.69 -30.68
N ASP A 465 -21.00 11.94 -31.69
CA ASP A 465 -21.79 10.91 -32.41
C ASP A 465 -22.55 9.93 -31.49
N ASN A 466 -23.27 10.46 -30.49
CA ASN A 466 -23.99 9.68 -29.46
C ASN A 466 -23.13 8.74 -28.60
N GLN A 467 -21.81 8.87 -28.66
CA GLN A 467 -20.87 8.21 -27.74
C GLN A 467 -20.36 9.23 -26.72
N GLN A 468 -20.39 8.88 -25.43
CA GLN A 468 -19.70 9.64 -24.40
C GLN A 468 -18.23 9.24 -24.43
N ILE A 469 -17.37 10.18 -24.82
CA ILE A 469 -15.92 10.04 -24.77
C ILE A 469 -15.44 10.63 -23.45
N ARG A 470 -14.78 9.79 -22.65
CA ARG A 470 -14.13 10.22 -21.41
C ARG A 470 -12.67 10.54 -21.71
N THR A 471 -12.26 11.78 -21.46
CA THR A 471 -10.86 12.19 -21.49
C THR A 471 -10.39 12.47 -20.06
N GLU A 472 -9.16 12.11 -19.76
CA GLU A 472 -8.55 12.33 -18.43
C GLU A 472 -7.40 13.32 -18.57
N GLU A 473 -7.37 14.33 -17.70
CA GLU A 473 -6.26 15.24 -17.49
C GLU A 473 -5.73 15.07 -16.07
N ILE A 474 -4.41 15.00 -15.91
CA ILE A 474 -3.77 14.93 -14.58
C ILE A 474 -3.11 16.28 -14.31
N PHE A 475 -3.49 16.93 -13.22
CA PHE A 475 -2.78 18.09 -12.67
C PHE A 475 -1.69 17.57 -11.74
N HIS A 476 -0.46 17.59 -12.24
CA HIS A 476 0.68 16.92 -11.63
C HIS A 476 1.20 17.71 -10.42
N ASP A 477 1.51 17.00 -9.34
CA ASP A 477 2.25 17.53 -8.18
C ASP A 477 3.65 16.89 -8.17
N ILE A 478 4.61 17.55 -8.82
CA ILE A 478 5.92 16.96 -9.14
C ILE A 478 6.90 17.19 -7.99
N ARG A 479 7.15 16.14 -7.21
CA ARG A 479 8.29 16.04 -6.30
C ARG A 479 9.42 15.26 -6.94
N THR A 480 10.64 15.81 -6.90
CA THR A 480 11.84 15.20 -7.47
C THR A 480 12.81 14.74 -6.39
N TYR A 481 13.39 13.55 -6.55
CA TYR A 481 14.49 13.05 -5.72
C TYR A 481 15.77 13.05 -6.55
N ASN A 482 16.83 13.65 -6.00
CA ASN A 482 17.96 14.09 -6.80
C ASN A 482 19.23 13.29 -6.48
N LEU A 483 20.02 13.06 -7.51
CA LEU A 483 21.39 12.58 -7.38
C LEU A 483 22.23 13.60 -6.60
N LYS A 484 23.19 13.11 -5.81
CA LYS A 484 24.12 13.99 -5.12
C LYS A 484 24.97 14.75 -6.15
N HIS A 485 24.92 16.08 -6.11
CA HIS A 485 25.63 16.94 -7.08
C HIS A 485 27.13 16.60 -7.24
N LYS A 486 27.81 16.19 -6.15
CA LYS A 486 29.23 15.79 -6.19
C LYS A 486 29.51 14.53 -7.04
N TRP A 487 28.48 13.76 -7.40
CA TRP A 487 28.58 12.55 -8.21
C TRP A 487 28.36 12.80 -9.70
N GLU A 488 27.76 13.94 -10.09
CA GLU A 488 27.53 14.25 -11.50
C GLU A 488 28.84 14.35 -12.30
N PHE A 489 29.82 15.10 -11.80
CA PHE A 489 31.09 15.30 -12.50
C PHE A 489 31.89 14.00 -12.68
N PRO A 490 32.04 13.12 -11.67
CA PRO A 490 32.62 11.79 -11.86
C PRO A 490 31.90 10.92 -12.90
N ILE A 491 30.57 11.00 -13.00
CA ILE A 491 29.80 10.22 -13.99
C ILE A 491 30.04 10.74 -15.40
N GLN A 492 30.09 12.06 -15.59
CA GLN A 492 30.37 12.66 -16.91
C GLN A 492 31.76 12.29 -17.44
N ASN A 493 32.73 12.11 -16.54
CA ASN A 493 34.11 11.77 -16.88
C ASN A 493 34.42 10.29 -16.61
N PHE A 494 33.39 9.43 -16.54
CA PHE A 494 33.58 8.04 -16.19
C PHE A 494 34.37 7.31 -17.29
N SER A 495 35.37 6.52 -16.89
CA SER A 495 36.21 5.76 -17.84
C SER A 495 35.36 4.78 -18.65
N GLN A 496 35.79 4.47 -19.87
CA GLN A 496 35.16 3.45 -20.72
C GLN A 496 35.64 2.01 -20.42
N ASP A 497 36.56 1.82 -19.46
CA ASP A 497 37.15 0.50 -19.16
C ASP A 497 36.10 -0.57 -18.80
N TRP A 498 34.99 -0.15 -18.17
CA TRP A 498 33.90 -1.05 -17.78
C TRP A 498 33.20 -1.69 -18.99
N LEU A 499 33.28 -1.10 -20.19
CA LEU A 499 32.68 -1.65 -21.41
C LEU A 499 33.23 -3.05 -21.72
N ASN A 500 34.52 -3.29 -21.43
CA ASN A 500 35.18 -4.58 -21.65
C ASN A 500 34.66 -5.66 -20.70
N THR A 501 33.89 -5.29 -19.67
CA THR A 501 33.32 -6.24 -18.72
C THR A 501 31.98 -6.80 -19.19
N ILE A 502 31.31 -6.14 -20.16
CA ILE A 502 30.00 -6.57 -20.70
C ILE A 502 30.14 -7.94 -21.38
N GLN A 503 29.30 -8.90 -20.98
CA GLN A 503 29.32 -10.27 -21.51
C GLN A 503 28.21 -10.52 -22.51
N THR A 504 27.02 -9.97 -22.29
CA THR A 504 25.90 -10.10 -23.25
C THR A 504 26.19 -9.25 -24.48
N PRO A 505 26.12 -9.81 -25.70
CA PRO A 505 26.27 -9.03 -26.91
C PRO A 505 25.10 -8.05 -27.06
N ARG A 506 25.38 -6.81 -27.50
CA ARG A 506 24.31 -5.83 -27.79
C ARG A 506 23.43 -6.36 -28.95
N PRO A 507 22.12 -6.54 -28.74
CA PRO A 507 21.22 -6.93 -29.83
C PRO A 507 21.17 -5.86 -30.93
N LYS A 508 20.66 -6.24 -32.12
CA LYS A 508 20.40 -5.29 -33.20
C LYS A 508 18.95 -4.83 -33.13
N SER A 509 18.72 -3.52 -33.04
CA SER A 509 17.38 -2.93 -33.06
C SER A 509 16.67 -3.23 -34.38
N TYR A 510 15.34 -3.28 -34.37
CA TYR A 510 14.59 -3.44 -35.61
C TYR A 510 14.90 -2.33 -36.62
N LEU A 511 15.09 -1.09 -36.16
CA LEU A 511 15.46 0.02 -37.03
C LEU A 511 16.77 -0.26 -37.78
N HIS A 512 17.77 -0.81 -37.10
CA HIS A 512 19.03 -1.21 -37.72
C HIS A 512 18.84 -2.32 -38.76
N GLN A 513 18.10 -3.37 -38.40
CA GLN A 513 17.87 -4.51 -39.30
C GLN A 513 17.06 -4.10 -40.53
N GLU A 514 16.03 -3.27 -40.34
CA GLU A 514 15.18 -2.69 -41.38
C GLU A 514 16.02 -1.83 -42.34
N SER A 515 16.80 -0.90 -41.79
CA SER A 515 17.69 -0.01 -42.55
C SER A 515 18.71 -0.79 -43.39
N TRP A 516 19.36 -1.81 -42.79
CA TRP A 516 20.29 -2.68 -43.50
C TRP A 516 19.59 -3.42 -44.65
N LEU A 517 18.43 -4.03 -44.40
CA LEU A 517 17.70 -4.79 -45.42
C LEU A 517 17.26 -3.89 -46.58
N LEU A 518 16.66 -2.74 -46.28
CA LEU A 518 16.21 -1.77 -47.28
C LEU A 518 17.36 -1.31 -48.17
N ASN A 519 18.52 -0.98 -47.59
CA ASN A 519 19.68 -0.53 -48.32
C ASN A 519 20.31 -1.64 -49.19
N LYS A 520 20.38 -2.88 -48.69
CA LYS A 520 20.86 -4.02 -49.49
C LYS A 520 19.89 -4.37 -50.63
N LEU A 521 18.58 -4.26 -50.41
CA LEU A 521 17.58 -4.40 -51.47
C LEU A 521 17.73 -3.30 -52.53
N TYR A 522 17.99 -2.07 -52.11
CA TYR A 522 18.21 -0.94 -53.01
C TYR A 522 19.41 -1.20 -53.92
N ASP A 523 20.58 -1.51 -53.33
CA ASP A 523 21.79 -1.76 -54.11
C ASP A 523 21.61 -2.95 -55.07
N TYR A 524 20.99 -4.04 -54.61
CA TYR A 524 20.68 -5.20 -55.45
C TYR A 524 19.73 -4.86 -56.59
N GLN A 525 18.66 -4.11 -56.35
CA GLN A 525 17.68 -3.75 -57.39
C GLN A 525 18.24 -2.76 -58.41
N GLN A 526 19.14 -1.86 -57.99
CA GLN A 526 19.81 -0.92 -58.89
C GLN A 526 20.90 -1.59 -59.73
N GLN A 527 21.70 -2.49 -59.13
CA GLN A 527 22.83 -3.16 -59.80
C GLN A 527 22.92 -4.66 -59.43
N PRO A 528 22.01 -5.51 -59.96
CA PRO A 528 21.91 -6.92 -59.58
C PRO A 528 23.16 -7.76 -59.89
N TYR A 529 23.97 -7.34 -60.86
CA TYR A 529 25.21 -8.02 -61.24
C TYR A 529 26.39 -7.69 -60.34
N LYS A 530 26.30 -6.61 -59.55
CA LYS A 530 27.37 -6.13 -58.67
C LYS A 530 27.13 -6.50 -57.20
N TYR A 531 25.87 -6.48 -56.77
CA TYR A 531 25.49 -6.71 -55.37
C TYR A 531 24.75 -8.04 -55.22
N LEU A 532 24.92 -8.69 -54.07
CA LEU A 532 24.21 -9.93 -53.74
C LEU A 532 22.79 -9.63 -53.24
N ALA A 533 21.85 -10.51 -53.59
CA ALA A 533 20.52 -10.48 -53.03
C ALA A 533 20.57 -10.61 -51.49
N PRO A 534 19.81 -9.81 -50.72
CA PRO A 534 19.98 -9.75 -49.26
C PRO A 534 19.74 -11.08 -48.55
N GLN A 535 18.89 -11.96 -49.11
CA GLN A 535 18.66 -13.31 -48.56
C GLN A 535 19.90 -14.22 -48.61
N HIS A 536 20.88 -13.94 -49.48
CA HIS A 536 22.12 -14.70 -49.64
C HIS A 536 23.34 -13.90 -49.17
N HIS A 537 23.15 -12.73 -48.57
CA HIS A 537 24.26 -11.90 -48.11
C HIS A 537 24.93 -12.54 -46.89
N PRO A 538 26.27 -12.65 -46.83
CA PRO A 538 26.97 -13.34 -45.74
C PRO A 538 26.72 -12.70 -44.36
N GLU A 539 26.53 -11.38 -44.34
CA GLU A 539 26.26 -10.62 -43.11
C GLU A 539 24.81 -10.72 -42.61
N LYS A 540 23.89 -11.37 -43.34
CA LYS A 540 22.45 -11.41 -42.99
C LYS A 540 22.22 -11.85 -41.55
N ILE A 541 22.86 -12.93 -41.11
CA ILE A 541 22.67 -13.48 -39.75
C ILE A 541 23.12 -12.48 -38.68
N LYS A 542 24.13 -11.66 -38.99
CA LYS A 542 24.71 -10.68 -38.06
C LYS A 542 23.93 -9.37 -38.04
N GLU A 543 23.54 -8.85 -39.20
CA GLU A 543 22.94 -7.51 -39.33
C GLU A 543 21.40 -7.55 -39.38
N CYS A 544 20.79 -8.71 -39.70
CA CYS A 544 19.34 -8.92 -39.72
C CYS A 544 18.97 -10.33 -39.21
N PRO A 545 19.25 -10.64 -37.93
CA PRO A 545 18.90 -11.93 -37.32
C PRO A 545 17.39 -12.21 -37.34
N ASP A 546 16.54 -11.18 -37.19
CA ASP A 546 15.08 -11.30 -37.08
C ASP A 546 14.37 -11.15 -38.43
N TRP A 547 14.95 -11.74 -39.48
CA TRP A 547 14.56 -11.59 -40.89
C TRP A 547 13.04 -11.62 -41.16
N LYS A 548 12.34 -12.58 -40.56
CA LYS A 548 10.89 -12.76 -40.75
C LYS A 548 10.10 -11.58 -40.18
N GLU A 549 10.44 -11.15 -38.97
CA GLU A 549 9.77 -10.05 -38.28
C GLU A 549 10.03 -8.74 -39.00
N VAL A 550 11.29 -8.49 -39.39
CA VAL A 550 11.70 -7.31 -40.16
C VAL A 550 10.90 -7.17 -41.47
N ILE A 551 10.73 -8.26 -42.24
CA ILE A 551 9.89 -8.23 -43.45
C ILE A 551 8.44 -7.86 -43.12
N GLN A 552 7.86 -8.42 -42.06
CA GLN A 552 6.48 -8.15 -41.67
C GLN A 552 6.30 -6.68 -41.26
N ARG A 553 7.26 -6.13 -40.52
CA ARG A 553 7.31 -4.72 -40.12
C ARG A 553 7.42 -3.80 -41.32
N LEU A 554 8.38 -4.04 -42.22
CA LEU A 554 8.54 -3.26 -43.45
C LEU A 554 7.30 -3.30 -44.36
N ARG A 555 6.58 -4.42 -44.42
CA ARG A 555 5.31 -4.51 -45.15
C ARG A 555 4.20 -3.70 -44.49
N LYS A 556 4.08 -3.78 -43.15
CA LYS A 556 3.13 -2.97 -42.37
C LYS A 556 3.40 -1.47 -42.50
N GLN A 557 4.68 -1.09 -42.64
CA GLN A 557 5.11 0.28 -42.89
C GLN A 557 4.97 0.71 -44.37
N GLU A 558 4.53 -0.18 -45.27
CA GLU A 558 4.43 0.05 -46.72
C GLU A 558 5.79 0.32 -47.41
N SER A 559 6.88 -0.14 -46.83
CA SER A 559 8.23 -0.02 -47.40
C SER A 559 8.56 -1.18 -48.36
N LEU A 560 7.91 -2.33 -48.18
CA LEU A 560 7.95 -3.47 -49.11
C LEU A 560 6.57 -3.79 -49.69
N LYS A 561 6.54 -4.33 -50.92
CA LYS A 561 5.32 -4.89 -51.51
C LYS A 561 4.82 -6.12 -50.71
N THR A 562 3.50 -6.36 -50.75
CA THR A 562 2.85 -7.43 -49.97
C THR A 562 3.38 -8.82 -50.32
N ASP A 563 3.59 -9.10 -51.61
CA ASP A 563 3.86 -10.45 -52.11
C ASP A 563 5.31 -10.66 -52.57
N SER A 564 6.16 -9.63 -52.48
CA SER A 564 7.56 -9.69 -52.92
C SER A 564 8.49 -8.87 -52.02
N LEU A 565 9.82 -9.00 -52.22
CA LEU A 565 10.85 -8.18 -51.57
C LEU A 565 11.19 -6.93 -52.39
N GLU A 566 10.20 -6.39 -53.11
CA GLU A 566 10.39 -5.19 -53.92
C GLU A 566 10.13 -3.92 -53.10
N LEU A 567 11.00 -2.93 -53.28
CA LEU A 567 10.89 -1.64 -52.60
C LEU A 567 9.71 -0.83 -53.18
N THR A 568 8.98 -0.14 -52.31
CA THR A 568 7.95 0.82 -52.74
C THR A 568 8.57 2.17 -53.08
N LYS A 569 7.81 3.05 -53.76
CA LYS A 569 8.26 4.44 -54.01
C LYS A 569 8.53 5.20 -52.72
N LYS A 570 7.78 4.89 -51.66
CA LYS A 570 7.98 5.45 -50.32
C LYS A 570 9.35 5.05 -49.77
N ALA A 571 9.66 3.75 -49.76
CA ALA A 571 10.95 3.25 -49.30
C ALA A 571 12.13 3.83 -50.09
N LEU A 572 12.01 3.98 -51.41
CA LEU A 572 13.06 4.59 -52.23
C LEU A 572 13.40 6.02 -51.79
N LYS A 573 12.38 6.82 -51.45
CA LYS A 573 12.57 8.18 -50.94
C LYS A 573 13.20 8.18 -49.54
N GLU A 574 12.75 7.28 -48.67
CA GLU A 574 13.30 7.12 -47.32
C GLU A 574 14.79 6.73 -47.36
N ILE A 575 15.16 5.75 -48.17
CA ILE A 575 16.55 5.30 -48.35
C ILE A 575 17.43 6.42 -48.91
N GLN A 576 16.92 7.20 -49.87
CA GLN A 576 17.67 8.32 -50.43
C GLN A 576 17.92 9.41 -49.40
N ASN A 577 16.92 9.75 -48.58
CA ASN A 577 17.08 10.70 -47.48
C ASN A 577 18.07 10.17 -46.44
N GLU A 578 17.93 8.91 -46.03
CA GLU A 578 18.82 8.26 -45.07
C GLU A 578 20.28 8.26 -45.55
N ARG A 579 20.52 7.97 -46.85
CA ARG A 579 21.88 8.03 -47.44
C ARG A 579 22.48 9.44 -47.43
N LEU A 580 21.66 10.48 -47.47
CA LEU A 580 22.12 11.87 -47.34
C LEU A 580 22.43 12.22 -45.89
N GLU A 581 21.68 11.68 -44.94
CA GLU A 581 21.91 11.88 -43.49
C GLU A 581 23.13 11.09 -42.99
N TYR A 582 23.33 9.87 -43.49
CA TYR A 582 24.41 8.95 -43.10
C TYR A 582 25.41 8.74 -44.25
N LEU A 583 26.10 9.81 -44.68
CA LEU A 583 26.98 9.76 -45.87
C LEU A 583 28.10 8.71 -45.79
N ALA A 584 28.66 8.46 -44.60
CA ALA A 584 29.77 7.52 -44.42
C ALA A 584 29.30 6.07 -44.33
N GLU A 585 28.24 5.81 -43.59
CA GLU A 585 27.70 4.47 -43.34
C GLU A 585 26.68 4.04 -44.40
N GLN A 586 26.16 4.99 -45.17
CA GLN A 586 25.07 4.90 -46.17
C GLN A 586 23.70 4.53 -45.61
N HIS A 587 23.61 4.19 -44.32
CA HIS A 587 22.39 3.77 -43.66
C HIS A 587 22.56 3.83 -42.15
N TYR A 588 21.45 3.90 -41.42
CA TYR A 588 21.44 3.92 -39.97
C TYR A 588 22.16 2.69 -39.37
N LYS A 589 23.00 2.92 -38.37
CA LYS A 589 23.68 1.88 -37.61
C LYS A 589 23.49 2.09 -36.11
N ASP A 590 23.11 1.02 -35.42
CA ASP A 590 23.14 1.02 -33.96
C ASP A 590 24.55 1.29 -33.45
N PRO A 591 24.69 2.04 -32.35
CA PRO A 591 25.99 2.25 -31.73
C PRO A 591 26.59 0.93 -31.23
N LEU A 592 27.90 0.76 -31.43
CA LEU A 592 28.61 -0.45 -31.02
C LEU A 592 28.59 -0.66 -29.50
N ASN A 593 28.81 0.43 -28.76
CA ASN A 593 28.90 0.44 -27.30
C ASN A 593 27.78 1.29 -26.68
N PRO A 594 27.30 0.95 -25.48
CA PRO A 594 26.30 1.71 -24.77
C PRO A 594 26.89 3.07 -24.36
N GLN A 595 26.08 4.13 -24.45
CA GLN A 595 26.46 5.45 -23.95
C GLN A 595 25.91 5.67 -22.54
N ILE A 596 26.60 6.52 -21.76
CA ILE A 596 26.15 6.93 -20.43
C ILE A 596 25.52 8.30 -20.55
N HIS A 597 24.27 8.41 -20.10
CA HIS A 597 23.50 9.64 -20.08
C HIS A 597 23.16 10.03 -18.66
N ILE A 598 23.15 11.33 -18.38
CA ILE A 598 22.63 11.88 -17.13
C ILE A 598 21.35 12.65 -17.44
N GLY A 599 20.23 12.24 -16.87
CA GLY A 599 18.96 12.90 -17.15
C GLY A 599 17.86 12.54 -16.17
N VAL A 600 16.64 13.01 -16.48
CA VAL A 600 15.48 12.80 -15.63
C VAL A 600 14.86 11.43 -15.97
N ILE A 601 14.46 10.69 -14.95
CA ILE A 601 13.66 9.46 -15.10
C ILE A 601 12.31 9.64 -14.39
N ALA A 602 11.21 9.35 -15.07
CA ALA A 602 9.88 9.37 -14.47
C ALA A 602 9.46 7.97 -14.01
N THR A 603 8.76 7.92 -12.88
CA THR A 603 8.18 6.70 -12.33
C THR A 603 6.68 6.70 -12.57
N THR A 604 6.14 5.59 -13.06
CA THR A 604 4.73 5.40 -13.36
C THR A 604 4.19 4.17 -12.66
N SER A 605 2.89 4.18 -12.35
CA SER A 605 2.21 3.04 -11.75
C SER A 605 1.84 1.95 -12.77
N LYS A 606 2.02 2.23 -14.07
CA LYS A 606 1.58 1.37 -15.18
C LYS A 606 2.67 1.23 -16.22
N VAL A 607 2.80 0.02 -16.78
CA VAL A 607 3.62 -0.21 -17.97
C VAL A 607 3.06 0.61 -19.13
N GLN A 608 3.91 1.42 -19.75
CA GLN A 608 3.51 2.33 -20.83
C GLN A 608 3.65 1.67 -22.21
N LYS A 609 2.69 1.98 -23.09
CA LYS A 609 2.68 1.66 -24.52
C LYS A 609 2.02 2.80 -25.30
N ASP A 610 2.73 3.91 -25.39
CA ASP A 610 2.30 5.17 -25.99
C ASP A 610 3.47 5.88 -26.73
N PRO A 611 3.42 5.98 -28.07
CA PRO A 611 4.49 6.60 -28.86
C PRO A 611 4.66 8.12 -28.63
N LYS A 612 3.71 8.77 -27.94
CA LYS A 612 3.75 10.21 -27.60
C LYS A 612 4.03 10.44 -26.12
N LEU A 613 4.39 9.41 -25.35
CA LEU A 613 4.63 9.49 -23.92
C LEU A 613 5.66 10.58 -23.58
N PHE A 614 6.87 10.48 -24.12
CA PHE A 614 7.95 11.42 -23.82
C PHE A 614 7.61 12.85 -24.23
N GLN A 615 7.00 13.06 -25.40
CA GLN A 615 6.52 14.38 -25.85
C GLN A 615 5.50 15.02 -24.90
N ARG A 616 4.67 14.21 -24.22
CA ARG A 616 3.76 14.73 -23.18
C ARG A 616 4.50 15.04 -21.90
N ILE A 617 5.39 14.15 -21.46
CA ILE A 617 6.17 14.34 -20.22
C ILE A 617 7.07 15.57 -20.34
N GLU A 618 7.69 15.81 -21.49
CA GLU A 618 8.58 16.95 -21.76
C GLU A 618 7.93 18.31 -21.53
N LYS A 619 6.60 18.41 -21.70
CA LYS A 619 5.84 19.63 -21.39
C LYS A 619 5.88 19.99 -19.91
N MET A 620 6.14 19.00 -19.04
CA MET A 620 6.14 19.12 -17.59
C MET A 620 7.56 19.02 -17.02
N GLN A 621 8.36 18.10 -17.55
CA GLN A 621 9.77 17.95 -17.20
C GLN A 621 10.66 17.83 -18.43
N ARG A 622 11.47 18.87 -18.64
CA ARG A 622 12.49 18.88 -19.69
C ARG A 622 13.61 17.89 -19.36
N LYS A 623 14.27 17.38 -20.39
CA LYS A 623 15.39 16.43 -20.26
C LYS A 623 14.98 15.09 -19.63
N ILE A 624 13.71 14.71 -19.79
CA ILE A 624 13.25 13.35 -19.52
C ILE A 624 13.92 12.40 -20.51
N LEU A 625 14.65 11.43 -19.98
CA LEU A 625 15.33 10.42 -20.76
C LEU A 625 14.72 9.04 -20.58
N GLY A 626 14.10 8.76 -19.42
CA GLY A 626 13.58 7.43 -19.13
C GLY A 626 12.26 7.41 -18.37
N VAL A 627 11.52 6.30 -18.50
CA VAL A 627 10.30 6.00 -17.73
C VAL A 627 10.39 4.56 -17.18
N GLU A 628 10.08 4.39 -15.90
CA GLU A 628 10.10 3.12 -15.18
C GLU A 628 9.01 3.09 -14.08
N MET A 629 9.07 2.15 -13.13
CA MET A 629 7.94 1.87 -12.21
C MET A 629 8.29 1.90 -10.70
N GLU A 630 9.53 2.21 -10.28
CA GLU A 630 9.92 2.11 -8.87
C GLU A 630 10.84 3.24 -8.35
N GLY A 631 11.55 3.94 -9.22
CA GLY A 631 12.67 4.83 -8.87
C GLY A 631 12.29 5.95 -7.91
N ALA A 632 11.15 6.61 -8.12
CA ALA A 632 10.64 7.65 -7.21
C ALA A 632 10.30 7.09 -5.82
N ALA A 633 9.90 5.83 -5.74
CA ALA A 633 9.60 5.14 -4.49
C ALA A 633 10.89 4.92 -3.67
N ILE A 634 11.98 4.53 -4.33
CA ILE A 634 13.33 4.43 -3.73
C ILE A 634 13.87 5.82 -3.37
N GLY A 635 13.63 6.82 -4.23
CA GLY A 635 13.94 8.23 -3.98
C GLY A 635 13.31 8.75 -2.70
N ALA A 636 12.03 8.45 -2.48
CA ALA A 636 11.31 8.81 -1.26
C ALA A 636 11.96 8.19 -0.01
N VAL A 637 12.32 6.91 -0.05
CA VAL A 637 13.01 6.26 1.07
C VAL A 637 14.35 6.92 1.36
N ALA A 638 15.15 7.17 0.33
CA ALA A 638 16.46 7.79 0.49
C ALA A 638 16.38 9.20 1.09
N GLU A 639 15.43 10.02 0.62
CA GLU A 639 15.19 11.36 1.15
C GLU A 639 14.74 11.33 2.62
N ILE A 640 13.78 10.46 2.96
CA ILE A 640 13.29 10.29 4.34
C ILE A 640 14.42 9.83 5.27
N GLN A 641 15.30 8.97 4.79
CA GLN A 641 16.42 8.43 5.58
C GLN A 641 17.68 9.29 5.50
N GLU A 642 17.63 10.42 4.78
CA GLU A 642 18.75 11.33 4.52
C GLU A 642 20.01 10.65 3.96
N ILE A 643 19.84 9.53 3.24
CA ILE A 643 20.93 8.80 2.61
C ILE A 643 21.06 9.17 1.13
N PRO A 644 22.29 9.29 0.59
CA PRO A 644 22.50 9.47 -0.84
C PRO A 644 21.83 8.37 -1.66
N ILE A 645 21.25 8.77 -2.80
CA ILE A 645 20.66 7.87 -3.79
C ILE A 645 21.39 7.93 -5.12
N ILE A 646 21.49 6.79 -5.80
CA ILE A 646 21.81 6.69 -7.22
C ILE A 646 20.87 5.70 -7.92
N ILE A 647 20.24 6.12 -9.01
CA ILE A 647 19.38 5.26 -9.83
C ILE A 647 20.01 5.17 -11.21
N VAL A 648 20.30 3.95 -11.64
CA VAL A 648 20.89 3.65 -12.95
C VAL A 648 19.95 2.71 -13.67
N LYS A 649 19.58 3.03 -14.92
CA LYS A 649 18.69 2.20 -15.71
C LYS A 649 19.27 1.96 -17.10
N GLY A 650 19.12 0.74 -17.61
CA GLY A 650 19.40 0.42 -19.00
C GLY A 650 18.14 0.63 -19.85
N VAL A 651 18.30 1.16 -21.06
CA VAL A 651 17.19 1.36 -21.98
C VAL A 651 16.82 0.03 -22.65
N GLN A 652 15.65 -0.54 -22.34
CA GLN A 652 15.20 -1.81 -22.95
C GLN A 652 14.24 -1.59 -24.13
N ASP A 653 13.45 -0.52 -24.09
CA ASP A 653 12.42 -0.21 -25.08
C ASP A 653 12.15 1.31 -25.13
N TYR A 654 11.23 1.76 -25.98
CA TYR A 654 10.87 3.18 -26.12
C TYR A 654 9.43 3.50 -25.69
N ALA A 655 8.78 2.57 -24.98
CA ALA A 655 7.38 2.60 -24.57
C ALA A 655 6.41 2.87 -25.73
N ASP A 656 6.76 2.57 -26.98
CA ASP A 656 5.89 2.75 -28.13
C ASP A 656 5.19 1.42 -28.53
N TYR A 657 4.51 1.42 -29.68
CA TYR A 657 3.81 0.22 -30.13
C TYR A 657 4.74 -0.94 -30.55
N ASP A 658 6.01 -0.63 -30.80
CA ASP A 658 7.06 -1.55 -31.26
C ASP A 658 7.92 -2.10 -30.12
N LYS A 659 7.62 -1.71 -28.87
CA LYS A 659 8.29 -2.24 -27.67
C LYS A 659 8.30 -3.76 -27.63
N ASN A 660 9.43 -4.32 -27.21
CA ASN A 660 9.67 -5.75 -27.03
C ASN A 660 10.80 -5.96 -26.01
N ASP A 661 11.04 -7.21 -25.62
CA ASP A 661 11.99 -7.55 -24.56
C ASP A 661 13.40 -7.94 -25.08
N GLN A 662 13.71 -7.73 -26.38
CA GLN A 662 14.98 -8.17 -26.99
C GLN A 662 16.20 -7.56 -26.29
N PHE A 663 16.12 -6.31 -25.85
CA PHE A 663 17.21 -5.60 -25.18
C PHE A 663 17.22 -5.77 -23.66
N ARG A 664 16.23 -6.46 -23.08
CA ARG A 664 16.02 -6.49 -21.64
C ARG A 664 17.19 -7.07 -20.86
N GLU A 665 17.71 -8.22 -21.29
CA GLU A 665 18.87 -8.88 -20.67
C GLU A 665 20.12 -7.98 -20.76
N TYR A 666 20.41 -7.46 -21.96
CA TYR A 666 21.53 -6.56 -22.18
C TYR A 666 21.43 -5.28 -21.34
N ALA A 667 20.26 -4.64 -21.31
CA ALA A 667 19.98 -3.42 -20.57
C ALA A 667 20.13 -3.61 -19.05
N ALA A 668 19.66 -4.73 -18.52
CA ALA A 668 19.84 -5.10 -17.12
C ALA A 668 21.32 -5.27 -16.77
N GLU A 669 22.10 -5.94 -17.62
CA GLU A 669 23.53 -6.13 -17.40
C GLU A 669 24.31 -4.82 -17.44
N VAL A 670 24.15 -4.01 -18.49
CA VAL A 670 24.93 -2.77 -18.65
C VAL A 670 24.66 -1.76 -17.53
N SER A 671 23.42 -1.67 -17.05
CA SER A 671 23.08 -0.82 -15.91
C SER A 671 23.77 -1.29 -14.62
N ALA A 672 23.76 -2.60 -14.36
CA ALA A 672 24.39 -3.17 -13.18
C ALA A 672 25.93 -3.04 -13.23
N ARG A 673 26.54 -3.32 -14.39
CA ARG A 673 28.00 -3.18 -14.58
C ARG A 673 28.45 -1.75 -14.39
N PHE A 674 27.75 -0.80 -15.00
CA PHE A 674 28.06 0.61 -14.80
C PHE A 674 27.95 0.99 -13.32
N LEU A 675 26.87 0.60 -12.63
CA LEU A 675 26.65 0.93 -11.22
C LEU A 675 27.76 0.38 -10.32
N LEU A 676 28.11 -0.91 -10.47
CA LEU A 676 29.17 -1.55 -9.70
C LEU A 676 30.54 -0.91 -10.00
N ALA A 677 30.86 -0.68 -11.27
CA ALA A 677 32.10 -0.01 -11.67
C ALA A 677 32.15 1.41 -11.10
N PHE A 678 31.02 2.14 -11.11
CA PHE A 678 30.95 3.48 -10.55
C PHE A 678 31.29 3.49 -9.05
N PHE A 679 30.75 2.54 -8.29
CA PHE A 679 31.06 2.41 -6.85
C PHE A 679 32.53 2.14 -6.57
N THR A 680 33.27 1.49 -7.47
CA THR A 680 34.72 1.32 -7.27
C THR A 680 35.48 2.65 -7.41
N THR A 681 34.92 3.67 -8.07
CA THR A 681 35.62 4.94 -8.32
C THR A 681 35.31 6.05 -7.31
N ILE A 682 34.21 5.94 -6.56
CA ILE A 682 33.73 7.00 -5.67
C ILE A 682 34.01 6.72 -4.20
N GLU A 683 34.04 7.80 -3.42
CA GLU A 683 34.07 7.73 -1.96
C GLU A 683 32.65 7.84 -1.39
N ILE A 684 32.26 6.78 -0.69
CA ILE A 684 31.06 6.73 0.14
C ILE A 684 31.53 7.07 1.55
N ASN A 685 31.28 8.31 1.97
CA ASN A 685 31.63 8.76 3.31
C ASN A 685 30.68 8.09 4.30
N SER A 686 31.26 7.31 5.21
CA SER A 686 30.62 6.75 6.40
C SER A 686 30.39 7.81 7.46
#